data_AF-A0A6I2VH70-F1
#
_entry.id   AF-A0A6I2VH70-F1
#
_cell.length_a   1.000
_cell.length_b   1.000
_cell.length_c   1.000
_cell.angle_alpha   90.00
_cell.angle_beta   90.00
_cell.angle_gamma   90.00
#
_symmetry.space_group_name_H-M   'P 1'
#
loop_
_entity.id
_entity.type
_entity.pdbx_description
1 polymer ?
#
loop_
_entity_poly.entity_id
_entity_poly.type
_entity_poly.pdbx_seq_one_letter_code
_entity_poly.pdbx_strand_id
1 'polypeptide(L)'
;MELELAREVAEKFFKKSGEIKVLAGERNPNFLVTTETGKYVLKIHSADEVSQIQIQQSALSTLEQLVKFQTPMTIPSLSGELLVEIGDGKFARMLNWIDGDLWSQSQGIGENQKAQLGRLIATVDLKLAGVDCADFRTTLDKPFGWNALQASELVADIALIKDVELRDQVSTIFDRITNATLAKVLALPHQLIHNDANDNNVVVSNGAVSGLIDFGDLIYAPRVCGLAVGCAYQLDANDPVASIYSIVRGYHEVSALSADELEVLFDLICLRVATSVVMAHKQLAADPGNEYLSISQDFFRSLLPALTSVSDRLSHYRLRNACGYEAHPDSRHVRQWLATTDAKISDVVMPPFADAKKIWLDWSGENKNIARSWEAIEAEMKSTGADVAIGHYCEDRNVYESDFFVDEGKESRTVHLAVDLFAPAGTPVYAALDGKVFLFHDNTAHLDNGPMIVLEHQTDQGVKFHTLYAHLSRASLDGLSVGKEIKAGQQIATMGTEEVNVGWPPHTHFQIIMDLCDMAHDIWGVAAVSELPVWRSMCPNPNLILRIPEGTDVHAHMKTETLAQEREVVLSRALSLNFQKHLEIVSGKGAYLYDRAGGKYLDLVNNVAHLGHSHPRVVAAAHKQMLTLNTNTRYYNQNAIEYARALAGTLPDPLSVVFFVNSGSEANDLALRLARTHTKAKGMMVLEHAYHGHVTSIVDISPYKFNGPGGEGCPDHVRVAPIPDAYKGIHRGEGSGEKYAADFAKTLETLDQPLCAFISESIVSSGGQVPLAPGFLKQAFATTRAAGGLCISDEVQIGMGRMGKTFWGFELHDVVPDIVTIGKPLGSGHPLAAVVTTPEIANSFITGMEYFNTFGGNPVSAAIGQTVLDVIVDESLQRNALNVGNYLMNGVRDLGKSIESIGDVRGSGLFIGVEFVTDRASQSPGTQITKDLIEFARENGVFLSSDGPADNVLKIKPPMIIGKAEVDIFLDILARGLRA
;
A
#
# COMPACT_ATOMS: atom_id res chain seq x y z
N MET A 1 13.81 54.12 -6.15
CA MET A 1 14.40 54.08 -7.51
C MET A 1 14.05 52.76 -8.21
N GLU A 2 14.17 51.61 -7.53
CA GLU A 2 13.88 50.29 -8.13
C GLU A 2 12.40 50.01 -8.45
N LEU A 3 11.45 50.46 -7.61
CA LEU A 3 10.01 50.29 -7.88
C LEU A 3 9.53 51.06 -9.12
N GLU A 4 10.12 52.22 -9.40
CA GLU A 4 9.75 53.03 -10.57
C GLU A 4 10.26 52.39 -11.87
N LEU A 5 11.50 51.88 -11.84
CA LEU A 5 12.08 51.10 -12.93
C LEU A 5 11.24 49.84 -13.21
N ALA A 6 10.83 49.11 -12.16
CA ALA A 6 9.97 47.93 -12.31
C ALA A 6 8.62 48.28 -12.97
N ARG A 7 8.02 49.44 -12.63
CA ARG A 7 6.79 49.93 -13.25
C ARG A 7 6.99 50.25 -14.73
N GLU A 8 8.04 50.99 -15.06
CA GLU A 8 8.36 51.32 -16.45
C GLU A 8 8.58 50.05 -17.28
N VAL A 9 9.34 49.08 -16.75
CA VAL A 9 9.64 47.84 -17.46
C VAL A 9 8.39 47.00 -17.70
N ALA A 10 7.55 46.81 -16.68
CA ALA A 10 6.31 46.03 -16.80
C ALA A 10 5.34 46.62 -17.84
N GLU A 11 5.21 47.95 -17.87
CA GLU A 11 4.33 48.64 -18.81
C GLU A 11 4.92 48.67 -20.23
N LYS A 12 6.18 49.06 -20.37
CA LYS A 12 6.85 49.27 -21.66
C LYS A 12 7.09 47.97 -22.42
N PHE A 13 7.57 46.92 -21.74
CA PHE A 13 7.99 45.68 -22.41
C PHE A 13 6.94 44.57 -22.35
N PHE A 14 6.02 44.58 -21.38
CA PHE A 14 5.02 43.52 -21.18
C PHE A 14 3.56 43.99 -21.20
N LYS A 15 3.31 45.31 -21.32
CA LYS A 15 1.96 45.92 -21.29
C LYS A 15 1.15 45.50 -20.05
N LYS A 16 1.81 45.42 -18.91
CA LYS A 16 1.22 45.12 -17.60
C LYS A 16 1.29 46.34 -16.70
N SER A 17 0.16 47.04 -16.58
CA SER A 17 0.01 48.20 -15.69
C SER A 17 -0.80 47.79 -14.45
N GLY A 18 -0.32 48.10 -13.24
CA GLY A 18 -0.95 47.65 -12.00
C GLY A 18 -0.15 47.97 -10.74
N GLU A 19 -0.55 47.36 -9.62
CA GLU A 19 0.16 47.48 -8.34
C GLU A 19 1.46 46.68 -8.38
N ILE A 20 2.55 47.29 -7.89
CA ILE A 20 3.87 46.64 -7.82
C ILE A 20 4.33 46.57 -6.36
N LYS A 21 4.67 45.36 -5.91
CA LYS A 21 5.19 45.08 -4.58
C LYS A 21 6.53 44.36 -4.68
N VAL A 22 7.50 44.77 -3.87
CA VAL A 22 8.80 44.07 -3.75
C VAL A 22 8.57 42.72 -3.08
N LEU A 23 9.17 41.67 -3.65
CA LEU A 23 9.24 40.33 -3.08
C LEU A 23 10.64 40.13 -2.47
N ALA A 24 10.73 39.31 -1.42
CA ALA A 24 12.02 38.93 -0.84
C ALA A 24 12.85 38.14 -1.87
N GLY A 25 14.18 38.27 -1.79
CA GLY A 25 15.14 37.56 -2.64
C GLY A 25 16.58 37.76 -2.15
N GLU A 26 17.44 36.77 -2.37
CA GLU A 26 18.83 36.77 -1.90
C GLU A 26 19.76 37.62 -2.78
N ARG A 27 19.62 37.52 -4.11
CA ARG A 27 20.57 38.12 -5.08
C ARG A 27 19.99 39.25 -5.92
N ASN A 28 18.75 39.10 -6.39
CA ASN A 28 18.11 40.03 -7.33
C ASN A 28 16.77 40.56 -6.81
N PRO A 29 16.42 41.83 -7.11
CA PRO A 29 15.14 42.39 -6.74
C PRO A 29 14.01 41.74 -7.57
N ASN A 30 13.07 41.10 -6.87
CA ASN A 30 11.90 40.47 -7.44
C ASN A 30 10.66 41.36 -7.21
N PHE A 31 9.76 41.47 -8.19
CA PHE A 31 8.58 42.31 -8.08
C PHE A 31 7.30 41.55 -8.44
N LEU A 32 6.32 41.56 -7.54
CA LEU A 32 4.95 41.15 -7.83
C LEU A 32 4.24 42.27 -8.58
N VAL A 33 3.72 41.98 -9.77
CA VAL A 33 2.91 42.88 -10.58
C VAL A 33 1.47 42.38 -10.60
N THR A 34 0.55 43.11 -9.98
CA THR A 34 -0.88 42.78 -9.91
C THR A 34 -1.67 43.67 -10.85
N THR A 35 -2.26 43.07 -11.89
CA THR A 35 -3.05 43.77 -12.93
C THR A 35 -4.50 43.27 -12.94
N GLU A 36 -5.39 43.95 -13.67
CA GLU A 36 -6.75 43.44 -13.94
C GLU A 36 -6.75 42.07 -14.64
N THR A 37 -5.68 41.76 -15.39
CA THR A 37 -5.53 40.51 -16.16
C THR A 37 -4.83 39.39 -15.40
N GLY A 38 -4.55 39.57 -14.10
CA GLY A 38 -3.87 38.59 -13.26
C GLY A 38 -2.57 39.12 -12.63
N LYS A 39 -1.87 38.20 -11.96
CA LYS A 39 -0.62 38.44 -11.21
C LYS A 39 0.59 37.87 -11.95
N TYR A 40 1.73 38.56 -11.82
CA TYR A 40 2.98 38.22 -12.50
C TYR A 40 4.17 38.49 -11.60
N VAL A 41 5.30 37.83 -11.87
CA VAL A 41 6.59 38.10 -11.24
C VAL A 41 7.53 38.71 -12.27
N LEU A 42 7.90 39.97 -12.08
CA LEU A 42 8.94 40.64 -12.85
C LEU A 42 10.29 40.45 -12.13
N LYS A 43 11.28 39.91 -12.85
CA LYS A 43 12.66 39.77 -12.36
C LYS A 43 13.60 40.59 -13.25
N ILE A 44 14.48 41.37 -12.64
CA ILE A 44 15.52 42.17 -13.30
C ILE A 44 16.89 41.56 -12.96
N HIS A 45 17.72 41.34 -13.96
CA HIS A 45 19.01 40.62 -13.89
C HIS A 45 20.14 41.45 -14.50
N SER A 46 21.38 41.14 -14.15
CA SER A 46 22.57 41.71 -14.79
C SER A 46 23.04 40.90 -16.00
N ALA A 47 23.88 41.51 -16.84
CA ALA A 47 24.35 40.90 -18.10
C ALA A 47 25.14 39.58 -17.89
N ASP A 48 25.81 39.41 -16.76
CA ASP A 48 26.58 38.21 -16.43
C ASP A 48 25.69 37.00 -16.05
N GLU A 49 24.39 37.21 -15.81
CA GLU A 49 23.42 36.17 -15.48
C GLU A 49 22.66 35.62 -16.71
N VAL A 50 22.83 36.22 -17.89
CA VAL A 50 22.04 35.88 -19.09
C VAL A 50 22.07 34.39 -19.43
N SER A 51 23.24 33.74 -19.38
CA SER A 51 23.35 32.30 -19.63
C SER A 51 22.62 31.45 -18.60
N GLN A 52 22.59 31.88 -17.33
CA GLN A 52 21.84 31.18 -16.28
C GLN A 52 20.33 31.32 -16.52
N ILE A 53 19.87 32.48 -16.97
CA ILE A 53 18.47 32.70 -17.32
C ILE A 53 18.04 31.88 -18.55
N GLN A 54 18.93 31.69 -19.53
CA GLN A 54 18.66 30.82 -20.69
C GLN A 54 18.45 29.36 -20.28
N ILE A 55 19.25 28.85 -19.34
CA ILE A 55 19.07 27.50 -18.77
C ILE A 55 17.70 27.40 -18.10
N GLN A 56 17.35 28.38 -17.26
CA GLN A 56 16.05 28.42 -16.61
C GLN A 56 14.89 28.45 -17.61
N GLN A 57 15.05 29.19 -18.72
CA GLN A 57 14.04 29.24 -19.76
C GLN A 57 13.83 27.88 -20.44
N SER A 58 14.92 27.15 -20.71
CA SER A 58 14.86 25.80 -21.28
C SER A 58 14.19 24.81 -20.32
N ALA A 59 14.52 24.89 -19.03
CA ALA A 59 13.90 24.11 -17.98
C ALA A 59 12.39 24.38 -17.87
N LEU A 60 11.98 25.65 -17.72
CA LEU A 60 10.57 26.03 -17.59
C LEU A 60 9.75 25.63 -18.82
N SER A 61 10.29 25.82 -20.03
CA SER A 61 9.60 25.43 -21.27
C SER A 61 9.31 23.92 -21.31
N THR A 62 10.22 23.08 -20.79
CA THR A 62 10.02 21.63 -20.69
C THR A 62 8.93 21.26 -19.66
N LEU A 63 8.66 22.13 -18.69
CA LEU A 63 7.72 21.91 -17.58
C LEU A 63 6.30 22.48 -17.85
N GLU A 64 6.11 23.26 -18.92
CA GLU A 64 4.82 23.90 -19.25
C GLU A 64 3.64 22.92 -19.39
N GLN A 65 3.91 21.63 -19.68
CA GLN A 65 2.88 20.60 -19.92
C GLN A 65 2.59 19.70 -18.71
N LEU A 66 2.97 20.10 -17.50
CA LEU A 66 2.64 19.32 -16.31
C LEU A 66 1.13 19.31 -16.05
N VAL A 67 0.53 18.11 -16.04
CA VAL A 67 -0.93 17.92 -15.92
C VAL A 67 -1.41 18.04 -14.46
N LYS A 68 -0.51 17.89 -13.48
CA LYS A 68 -0.86 17.80 -12.04
C LYS A 68 -0.25 18.88 -11.15
N PHE A 69 0.92 19.40 -11.51
CA PHE A 69 1.65 20.39 -10.73
C PHE A 69 1.91 21.63 -11.57
N GLN A 70 2.02 22.78 -10.90
CA GLN A 70 2.29 24.05 -11.54
C GLN A 70 3.75 24.45 -11.35
N THR A 71 4.33 25.01 -12.41
CA THR A 71 5.64 25.67 -12.40
C THR A 71 5.50 27.04 -13.08
N PRO A 72 6.38 28.01 -12.80
CA PRO A 72 6.36 29.28 -13.50
C PRO A 72 6.47 29.10 -15.02
N MET A 73 5.69 29.88 -15.76
CA MET A 73 5.72 30.00 -17.21
C MET A 73 6.23 31.38 -17.56
N THR A 74 7.12 31.46 -18.56
CA THR A 74 7.62 32.75 -19.01
C THR A 74 6.60 33.45 -19.89
N ILE A 75 6.35 34.72 -19.59
CA ILE A 75 5.48 35.59 -20.37
C ILE A 75 6.35 36.29 -21.42
N PRO A 76 6.07 36.11 -22.73
CA PRO A 76 6.77 36.83 -23.78
C PRO A 76 6.59 38.34 -23.65
N SER A 77 7.63 39.09 -23.97
CA SER A 77 7.53 40.54 -24.15
C SER A 77 6.67 40.89 -25.38
N LEU A 78 6.42 42.19 -25.56
CA LEU A 78 5.76 42.71 -26.78
C LEU A 78 6.55 42.41 -28.08
N SER A 79 7.86 42.16 -28.00
CA SER A 79 8.69 41.73 -29.14
C SER A 79 8.67 40.21 -29.36
N GLY A 80 8.02 39.45 -28.48
CA GLY A 80 8.02 37.98 -28.49
C GLY A 80 9.24 37.35 -27.82
N GLU A 81 10.14 38.16 -27.27
CA GLU A 81 11.34 37.70 -26.57
C GLU A 81 11.02 37.32 -25.12
N LEU A 82 11.66 36.27 -24.62
CA LEU A 82 11.44 35.75 -23.26
C LEU A 82 12.36 36.43 -22.21
N LEU A 83 13.40 37.12 -22.68
CA LEU A 83 14.33 37.94 -21.90
C LEU A 83 14.65 39.18 -22.73
N VAL A 84 14.41 40.37 -22.19
CA VAL A 84 14.62 41.64 -22.91
C VAL A 84 15.70 42.48 -22.25
N GLU A 85 16.56 43.12 -23.05
CA GLU A 85 17.51 44.12 -22.56
C GLU A 85 16.78 45.43 -22.27
N ILE A 86 16.92 45.95 -21.04
CA ILE A 86 16.21 47.14 -20.56
C ILE A 86 17.13 48.37 -20.44
N GLY A 87 18.40 48.25 -20.85
CA GLY A 87 19.43 49.29 -20.79
C GLY A 87 20.42 49.10 -19.64
N ASP A 88 21.57 49.80 -19.69
CA ASP A 88 22.65 49.75 -18.69
C ASP A 88 23.17 48.35 -18.34
N GLY A 89 23.13 47.42 -19.31
CA GLY A 89 23.54 46.03 -19.10
C GLY A 89 22.58 45.23 -18.20
N LYS A 90 21.32 45.68 -18.05
CA LYS A 90 20.27 44.98 -17.31
C LYS A 90 19.29 44.30 -18.26
N PHE A 91 18.78 43.16 -17.81
CA PHE A 91 17.80 42.36 -18.54
C PHE A 91 16.56 42.13 -17.67
N ALA A 92 15.39 42.01 -18.28
CA ALA A 92 14.14 41.73 -17.59
C ALA A 92 13.40 40.55 -18.20
N ARG A 93 12.77 39.76 -17.33
CA ARG A 93 11.82 38.71 -17.72
C ARG A 93 10.58 38.77 -16.83
N MET A 94 9.47 38.29 -17.36
CA MET A 94 8.21 38.19 -16.63
C MET A 94 7.75 36.73 -16.57
N LEU A 95 7.33 36.28 -15.39
CA LEU A 95 6.75 34.96 -15.16
C LEU A 95 5.29 35.11 -14.72
N ASN A 96 4.45 34.11 -14.96
CA ASN A 96 3.13 34.07 -14.32
C ASN A 96 3.27 33.87 -12.80
N TRP A 97 2.23 34.28 -12.07
CA TRP A 97 2.09 33.95 -10.65
C TRP A 97 1.47 32.57 -10.48
N ILE A 98 1.94 31.83 -9.47
CA ILE A 98 1.37 30.54 -9.04
C ILE A 98 0.57 30.80 -7.77
N ASP A 99 -0.75 30.58 -7.81
CA ASP A 99 -1.63 30.82 -6.67
C ASP A 99 -1.53 29.69 -5.62
N GLY A 100 -1.42 30.08 -4.36
CA GLY A 100 -1.36 29.19 -3.19
C GLY A 100 -0.54 29.83 -2.06
N ASP A 101 -0.53 29.16 -0.92
CA ASP A 101 0.34 29.51 0.21
C ASP A 101 1.70 28.81 0.04
N LEU A 102 2.76 29.41 0.56
CA LEU A 102 4.05 28.72 0.64
C LEU A 102 3.95 27.59 1.68
N TRP A 103 4.73 26.53 1.51
CA TRP A 103 4.80 25.45 2.48
C TRP A 103 5.16 25.95 3.88
N SER A 104 6.08 26.91 3.99
CA SER A 104 6.47 27.58 5.25
C SER A 104 5.33 28.35 5.93
N GLN A 105 4.27 28.68 5.20
CA GLN A 105 3.09 29.42 5.69
C GLN A 105 1.89 28.49 5.92
N SER A 106 1.98 27.25 5.46
CA SER A 106 0.88 26.29 5.49
C SER A 106 0.80 25.59 6.85
N GLN A 107 -0.41 25.47 7.40
CA GLN A 107 -0.66 24.68 8.61
C GLN A 107 -1.09 23.26 8.27
N GLY A 108 -0.81 22.30 9.17
CA GLY A 108 -1.31 20.93 9.06
C GLY A 108 -0.61 20.08 7.98
N ILE A 109 0.65 20.38 7.67
CA ILE A 109 1.49 19.55 6.81
C ILE A 109 1.66 18.17 7.48
N GLY A 110 1.09 17.13 6.86
CA GLY A 110 1.21 15.75 7.31
C GLY A 110 1.92 14.86 6.30
N GLU A 111 1.94 13.56 6.59
CA GLU A 111 2.61 12.54 5.78
C GLU A 111 2.12 12.49 4.32
N ASN A 112 0.82 12.74 4.08
CA ASN A 112 0.28 12.80 2.72
C ASN A 112 0.89 13.97 1.91
N GLN A 113 0.96 15.18 2.50
CA GLN A 113 1.57 16.34 1.85
C GLN A 113 3.06 16.11 1.60
N LYS A 114 3.78 15.50 2.55
CA LYS A 114 5.18 15.09 2.35
C LYS A 114 5.35 14.11 1.19
N ALA A 115 4.46 13.12 1.06
CA ALA A 115 4.47 12.22 -0.10
C ALA A 115 4.14 12.95 -1.42
N GLN A 116 3.28 13.96 -1.39
CA GLN A 116 3.02 14.80 -2.56
C GLN A 116 4.23 15.64 -2.96
N LEU A 117 4.99 16.16 -1.99
CA LEU A 117 6.26 16.85 -2.23
C LEU A 117 7.27 15.92 -2.92
N GLY A 118 7.45 14.69 -2.43
CA GLY A 118 8.29 13.70 -3.08
C GLY A 118 7.90 13.44 -4.54
N ARG A 119 6.60 13.27 -4.80
CA ARG A 119 6.05 13.10 -6.17
C ARG A 119 6.29 14.32 -7.06
N LEU A 120 6.17 15.53 -6.51
CA LEU A 120 6.43 16.78 -7.22
C LEU A 120 7.89 16.83 -7.66
N ILE A 121 8.84 16.63 -6.74
CA ILE A 121 10.28 16.67 -7.04
C ILE A 121 10.62 15.62 -8.11
N ALA A 122 10.16 14.37 -7.94
CA ALA A 122 10.37 13.30 -8.92
C ALA A 122 9.80 13.64 -10.31
N THR A 123 8.61 14.24 -10.36
CA THR A 123 7.97 14.64 -11.63
C THR A 123 8.77 15.72 -12.34
N VAL A 124 9.27 16.71 -11.59
CA VAL A 124 10.13 17.77 -12.13
C VAL A 124 11.45 17.19 -12.62
N ASP A 125 12.13 16.37 -11.82
CA ASP A 125 13.40 15.73 -12.18
C ASP A 125 13.29 14.87 -13.45
N LEU A 126 12.22 14.07 -13.58
CA LEU A 126 11.99 13.25 -14.78
C LEU A 126 11.83 14.10 -16.05
N LYS A 127 11.24 15.29 -15.93
CA LYS A 127 11.07 16.21 -17.06
C LYS A 127 12.37 16.94 -17.38
N LEU A 128 13.08 17.40 -16.37
CA LEU A 128 14.37 18.09 -16.54
C LEU A 128 15.46 17.18 -17.12
N ALA A 129 15.35 15.85 -16.95
CA ALA A 129 16.20 14.87 -17.63
C ALA A 129 16.21 15.01 -19.16
N GLY A 130 15.16 15.58 -19.76
CA GLY A 130 15.05 15.83 -21.20
C GLY A 130 15.71 17.12 -21.69
N VAL A 131 16.27 17.96 -20.80
CA VAL A 131 16.89 19.24 -21.17
C VAL A 131 18.33 19.00 -21.63
N ASP A 132 18.66 19.38 -22.86
CA ASP A 132 20.04 19.35 -23.36
C ASP A 132 20.88 20.43 -22.68
N CYS A 133 21.91 20.00 -21.96
CA CYS A 133 22.81 20.86 -21.19
C CYS A 133 24.17 21.07 -21.86
N ALA A 134 24.41 20.54 -23.07
CA ALA A 134 25.72 20.56 -23.71
C ALA A 134 26.29 21.99 -23.85
N ASP A 135 25.46 22.92 -24.32
CA ASP A 135 25.85 24.33 -24.52
C ASP A 135 25.90 25.14 -23.21
N PHE A 136 25.41 24.57 -22.11
CA PHE A 136 25.29 25.25 -20.81
C PHE A 136 26.33 24.78 -19.79
N ARG A 137 27.12 23.75 -20.09
CA ARG A 137 28.10 23.16 -19.15
C ARG A 137 29.06 24.18 -18.55
N THR A 138 29.63 25.07 -19.36
CA THR A 138 30.54 26.12 -18.88
C THR A 138 29.90 27.02 -17.81
N THR A 139 28.59 27.21 -17.85
CA THR A 139 27.84 27.99 -16.86
C THR A 139 27.49 27.15 -15.63
N LEU A 140 27.01 25.91 -15.85
CA LEU A 140 26.61 24.96 -14.79
C LEU A 140 27.78 24.46 -13.94
N ASP A 141 28.99 24.45 -14.51
CA ASP A 141 30.21 23.97 -13.85
C ASP A 141 30.95 25.07 -13.07
N LYS A 142 30.44 26.31 -13.07
CA LYS A 142 31.02 27.39 -12.26
C LYS A 142 30.89 27.07 -10.76
N PRO A 143 31.81 27.59 -9.92
CA PRO A 143 31.69 27.48 -8.46
C PRO A 143 30.34 28.01 -7.96
N PHE A 144 29.60 27.16 -7.27
CA PHE A 144 28.30 27.46 -6.72
C PHE A 144 28.14 26.72 -5.38
N GLY A 145 28.12 27.48 -4.28
CA GLY A 145 28.14 26.91 -2.92
C GLY A 145 26.97 25.97 -2.60
N TRP A 146 25.87 26.04 -3.33
CA TRP A 146 24.72 25.13 -3.17
C TRP A 146 24.82 23.86 -4.02
N ASN A 147 25.90 23.68 -4.79
CA ASN A 147 26.17 22.45 -5.54
C ASN A 147 26.86 21.43 -4.64
N ALA A 148 26.13 20.36 -4.28
CA ALA A 148 26.64 19.27 -3.45
C ALA A 148 27.91 18.60 -4.02
N LEU A 149 28.11 18.63 -5.35
CA LEU A 149 29.28 18.06 -6.01
C LEU A 149 30.56 18.88 -5.75
N GLN A 150 30.42 20.13 -5.32
CA GLN A 150 31.51 21.06 -5.04
C GLN A 150 31.75 21.24 -3.52
N ALA A 151 31.25 20.34 -2.68
CA ALA A 151 31.35 20.43 -1.21
C ALA A 151 32.78 20.69 -0.71
N SER A 152 33.80 20.13 -1.37
CA SER A 152 35.21 20.34 -1.02
C SER A 152 35.65 21.81 -1.08
N GLU A 153 35.00 22.64 -1.89
CA GLU A 153 35.32 24.07 -2.01
C GLU A 153 34.90 24.87 -0.76
N LEU A 154 33.92 24.38 -0.01
CA LEU A 154 33.39 25.02 1.19
C LEU A 154 34.14 24.65 2.47
N VAL A 155 35.02 23.65 2.45
CA VAL A 155 35.73 23.17 3.64
C VAL A 155 36.54 24.30 4.31
N ALA A 156 37.16 25.18 3.52
CA ALA A 156 37.89 26.33 4.05
C ALA A 156 36.98 27.35 4.77
N ASP A 157 35.73 27.48 4.33
CA ASP A 157 34.76 28.42 4.89
C ASP A 157 34.19 27.96 6.24
N ILE A 158 34.35 26.68 6.61
CA ILE A 158 33.97 26.15 7.94
C ILE A 158 34.67 26.92 9.07
N ALA A 159 35.87 27.45 8.83
CA ALA A 159 36.62 28.25 9.80
C ALA A 159 35.92 29.57 10.18
N LEU A 160 34.92 30.02 9.41
CA LEU A 160 34.10 31.21 9.71
C LEU A 160 33.11 30.95 10.85
N ILE A 161 32.83 29.70 11.19
CA ILE A 161 31.98 29.31 12.32
C ILE A 161 32.77 29.48 13.62
N LYS A 162 32.34 30.44 14.45
CA LYS A 162 33.01 30.79 15.71
C LYS A 162 32.66 29.85 16.86
N ASP A 163 31.45 29.30 16.84
CA ASP A 163 31.00 28.30 17.80
C ASP A 163 31.76 26.99 17.55
N VAL A 164 32.48 26.50 18.56
CA VAL A 164 33.36 25.34 18.43
C VAL A 164 32.57 24.06 18.24
N GLU A 165 31.48 23.87 19.00
CA GLU A 165 30.67 22.65 18.93
C GLU A 165 29.95 22.56 17.59
N LEU A 166 29.35 23.67 17.14
CA LEU A 166 28.72 23.75 15.83
C LEU A 166 29.72 23.50 14.70
N ARG A 167 30.93 24.06 14.81
CA ARG A 167 31.99 23.87 13.82
C ARG A 167 32.44 22.41 13.75
N ASP A 168 32.58 21.74 14.89
CA ASP A 168 33.02 20.34 14.95
C ASP A 168 31.96 19.41 14.34
N GLN A 169 30.67 19.65 14.60
CA GLN A 169 29.56 18.92 13.97
C GLN A 169 29.54 19.09 12.45
N VAL A 170 29.69 20.33 11.97
CA VAL A 170 29.76 20.63 10.54
C VAL A 170 30.99 19.98 9.89
N SER A 171 32.16 20.07 10.53
CA SER A 171 33.40 19.44 10.04
C SER A 171 33.23 17.94 9.91
N THR A 172 32.63 17.29 10.91
CA THR A 172 32.38 15.84 10.90
C THR A 172 31.56 15.40 9.68
N ILE A 173 30.51 16.15 9.33
CA ILE A 173 29.68 15.87 8.15
C ILE A 173 30.49 16.06 6.86
N PHE A 174 31.18 17.19 6.69
CA PHE A 174 31.99 17.46 5.50
C PHE A 174 33.12 16.44 5.33
N ASP A 175 33.82 16.07 6.40
CA ASP A 175 34.90 15.09 6.39
C ASP A 175 34.38 13.71 5.98
N ARG A 176 33.24 13.26 6.51
CA ARG A 176 32.62 11.99 6.12
C ARG A 176 32.31 11.97 4.63
N ILE A 177 31.62 13.00 4.13
CA ILE A 177 31.12 13.04 2.76
C ILE A 177 32.26 13.18 1.75
N THR A 178 33.20 14.10 1.99
CA THR A 178 34.30 14.36 1.05
C THR A 178 35.25 13.16 0.94
N ASN A 179 35.42 12.38 2.03
CA ASN A 179 36.30 11.22 2.04
C ASN A 179 35.63 9.92 1.54
N ALA A 180 34.32 9.72 1.75
CA ALA A 180 33.67 8.43 1.51
C ALA A 180 32.51 8.45 0.50
N THR A 181 31.72 9.53 0.49
CA THR A 181 30.40 9.53 -0.19
C THR A 181 30.46 10.24 -1.55
N LEU A 182 31.25 11.32 -1.66
CA LEU A 182 31.31 12.16 -2.86
C LEU A 182 31.71 11.38 -4.11
N ALA A 183 32.65 10.42 -3.99
CA ALA A 183 33.06 9.57 -5.11
C ALA A 183 31.91 8.71 -5.63
N LYS A 184 31.03 8.21 -4.75
CA LYS A 184 29.84 7.44 -5.12
C LYS A 184 28.81 8.34 -5.81
N VAL A 185 28.58 9.53 -5.27
CA VAL A 185 27.67 10.53 -5.86
C VAL A 185 28.12 10.89 -7.27
N LEU A 186 29.41 11.16 -7.49
CA LEU A 186 29.98 11.49 -8.80
C LEU A 186 29.89 10.34 -9.82
N ALA A 187 29.73 9.09 -9.37
CA ALA A 187 29.55 7.94 -10.26
C ALA A 187 28.10 7.75 -10.73
N LEU A 188 27.13 8.39 -10.07
CA LEU A 188 25.72 8.29 -10.43
C LEU A 188 25.40 9.03 -11.75
N PRO A 189 24.33 8.67 -12.48
CA PRO A 189 23.90 9.40 -13.66
C PRO A 189 23.55 10.86 -13.32
N HIS A 190 24.00 11.81 -14.15
CA HIS A 190 23.77 13.23 -13.95
C HIS A 190 22.72 13.77 -14.93
N GLN A 191 21.95 14.76 -14.47
CA GLN A 191 20.96 15.48 -15.26
C GLN A 191 20.78 16.91 -14.71
N LEU A 192 20.02 17.73 -15.41
CA LEU A 192 19.57 19.00 -14.84
C LEU A 192 18.55 18.74 -13.71
N ILE A 193 18.72 19.41 -12.57
CA ILE A 193 17.84 19.26 -11.40
C ILE A 193 17.48 20.64 -10.83
N HIS A 194 16.32 20.75 -10.15
CA HIS A 194 15.85 22.00 -9.54
C HIS A 194 16.76 22.51 -8.41
N ASN A 195 17.20 21.60 -7.53
CA ASN A 195 18.15 21.84 -6.43
C ASN A 195 17.73 22.87 -5.36
N ASP A 196 16.45 23.29 -5.30
CA ASP A 196 16.01 24.23 -4.27
C ASP A 196 14.54 24.05 -3.83
N ALA A 197 14.10 22.79 -3.71
CA ALA A 197 12.75 22.44 -3.26
C ALA A 197 12.56 22.63 -1.73
N ASN A 198 12.87 23.82 -1.22
CA ASN A 198 12.72 24.22 0.17
C ASN A 198 11.29 24.68 0.50
N ASP A 199 11.01 24.90 1.78
CA ASP A 199 9.71 25.29 2.32
C ASP A 199 9.18 26.65 1.81
N ASN A 200 10.02 27.49 1.22
CA ASN A 200 9.61 28.77 0.62
C ASN A 200 9.43 28.69 -0.91
N ASN A 201 9.77 27.56 -1.53
CA ASN A 201 9.65 27.34 -2.97
C ASN A 201 8.59 26.30 -3.34
N VAL A 202 7.98 25.65 -2.35
CA VAL A 202 6.87 24.72 -2.54
C VAL A 202 5.55 25.44 -2.31
N VAL A 203 4.63 25.34 -3.26
CA VAL A 203 3.30 25.96 -3.18
C VAL A 203 2.26 24.92 -2.79
N VAL A 204 1.39 25.29 -1.85
CA VAL A 204 0.27 24.49 -1.35
C VAL A 204 -1.03 25.21 -1.66
N SER A 205 -2.00 24.47 -2.22
CA SER A 205 -3.34 25.00 -2.52
C SER A 205 -4.39 23.98 -2.12
N ASN A 206 -5.44 24.42 -1.43
CA ASN A 206 -6.52 23.56 -0.92
C ASN A 206 -6.00 22.35 -0.11
N GLY A 207 -4.94 22.56 0.69
CA GLY A 207 -4.33 21.52 1.53
C GLY A 207 -3.51 20.46 0.77
N ALA A 208 -3.21 20.67 -0.51
CA ALA A 208 -2.39 19.78 -1.33
C ALA A 208 -1.21 20.53 -1.97
N VAL A 209 -0.09 19.83 -2.17
CA VAL A 209 1.06 20.38 -2.91
C VAL A 209 0.65 20.64 -4.35
N SER A 210 0.73 21.89 -4.78
CA SER A 210 0.23 22.35 -6.08
C SER A 210 1.32 22.78 -7.03
N GLY A 211 2.51 23.17 -6.56
CA GLY A 211 3.57 23.62 -7.46
C GLY A 211 4.94 23.80 -6.84
N LEU A 212 5.92 24.01 -7.72
CA LEU A 212 7.31 24.32 -7.39
C LEU A 212 7.73 25.60 -8.10
N ILE A 213 8.34 26.53 -7.37
CA ILE A 213 8.79 27.82 -7.89
C ILE A 213 10.30 28.00 -7.72
N ASP A 214 10.79 29.12 -8.24
CA ASP A 214 12.19 29.57 -8.24
C ASP A 214 13.21 28.57 -8.79
N PHE A 215 13.50 28.69 -10.09
CA PHE A 215 14.46 27.84 -10.79
C PHE A 215 15.87 28.48 -10.82
N GLY A 216 16.19 29.36 -9.86
CA GLY A 216 17.46 30.05 -9.76
C GLY A 216 18.67 29.10 -9.66
N ASP A 217 18.48 28.00 -8.95
CA ASP A 217 19.55 27.16 -8.41
C ASP A 217 19.77 25.87 -9.21
N LEU A 218 19.34 25.84 -10.47
CA LEU A 218 19.53 24.71 -11.37
C LEU A 218 21.00 24.29 -11.44
N ILE A 219 21.28 23.02 -11.16
CA ILE A 219 22.61 22.40 -11.32
C ILE A 219 22.52 21.13 -12.16
N TYR A 220 23.66 20.72 -12.70
CA TYR A 220 23.80 19.42 -13.38
C TYR A 220 24.41 18.39 -12.42
N ALA A 221 23.56 17.54 -11.85
CA ALA A 221 23.92 16.62 -10.77
C ALA A 221 23.05 15.34 -10.82
N PRO A 222 23.39 14.31 -10.04
CA PRO A 222 22.49 13.19 -9.81
C PRO A 222 21.16 13.65 -9.22
N ARG A 223 20.04 13.08 -9.71
CA ARG A 223 18.68 13.48 -9.28
C ARG A 223 18.44 13.34 -7.77
N VAL A 224 19.13 12.40 -7.12
CA VAL A 224 19.07 12.21 -5.67
C VAL A 224 19.51 13.46 -4.88
N CYS A 225 20.34 14.34 -5.46
CA CYS A 225 20.69 15.63 -4.84
C CYS A 225 19.46 16.55 -4.71
N GLY A 226 18.58 16.58 -5.72
CA GLY A 226 17.34 17.37 -5.66
C GLY A 226 16.38 16.86 -4.59
N LEU A 227 16.24 15.53 -4.49
CA LEU A 227 15.48 14.89 -3.41
C LEU A 227 16.06 15.20 -2.03
N ALA A 228 17.39 15.18 -1.88
CA ALA A 228 18.06 15.47 -0.61
C ALA A 228 17.74 16.88 -0.11
N VAL A 229 17.65 17.87 -1.02
CA VAL A 229 17.23 19.24 -0.66
C VAL A 229 15.81 19.23 -0.12
N GLY A 230 14.85 18.62 -0.81
CA GLY A 230 13.46 18.54 -0.32
C GLY A 230 13.34 17.86 1.05
N CYS A 231 14.14 16.83 1.31
CA CYS A 231 14.17 16.13 2.59
C CYS A 231 14.78 16.99 3.72
N ALA A 232 15.86 17.74 3.45
CA ALA A 232 16.59 18.50 4.46
C ALA A 232 15.74 19.56 5.19
N TYR A 233 14.70 20.10 4.54
CA TYR A 233 13.79 21.08 5.13
C TYR A 233 12.61 20.44 5.87
N GLN A 234 12.51 19.11 5.90
CA GLN A 234 11.41 18.38 6.54
C GLN A 234 11.91 17.41 7.63
N LEU A 235 13.13 17.62 8.11
CA LEU A 235 13.74 16.84 9.19
C LEU A 235 13.10 17.18 10.54
N ASP A 236 12.96 16.15 11.37
CA ASP A 236 12.63 16.26 12.79
C ASP A 236 13.85 15.83 13.62
N ALA A 237 14.22 16.61 14.64
CA ALA A 237 15.37 16.29 15.49
C ALA A 237 15.19 15.00 16.31
N ASN A 238 13.95 14.61 16.61
CA ASN A 238 13.66 13.40 17.38
C ASN A 238 13.98 12.13 16.56
N ASP A 239 13.59 12.11 15.27
CA ASP A 239 13.94 11.03 14.35
C ASP A 239 14.10 11.57 12.90
N PRO A 240 15.32 11.99 12.54
CA PRO A 240 15.59 12.61 11.24
C PRO A 240 15.32 11.70 10.05
N VAL A 241 15.40 10.38 10.21
CA VAL A 241 15.25 9.44 9.09
C VAL A 241 13.77 9.09 8.88
N ALA A 242 13.02 8.81 9.95
CA ALA A 242 11.60 8.54 9.85
C ALA A 242 10.81 9.73 9.28
N SER A 243 11.21 10.96 9.64
CA SER A 243 10.46 12.16 9.27
C SER A 243 10.39 12.42 7.76
N ILE A 244 11.28 11.78 6.97
CA ILE A 244 11.39 11.93 5.51
C ILE A 244 10.93 10.69 4.72
N TYR A 245 10.47 9.62 5.38
CA TYR A 245 9.97 8.42 4.71
C TYR A 245 8.89 8.72 3.66
N SER A 246 7.91 9.54 3.99
CA SER A 246 6.82 9.85 3.06
C SER A 246 7.33 10.59 1.81
N ILE A 247 8.31 11.47 1.94
CA ILE A 247 8.92 12.17 0.79
C ILE A 247 9.66 11.17 -0.10
N VAL A 248 10.49 10.32 0.50
CA VAL A 248 11.28 9.31 -0.22
C VAL A 248 10.38 8.29 -0.91
N ARG A 249 9.32 7.82 -0.24
CA ARG A 249 8.27 6.97 -0.83
C ARG A 249 7.60 7.66 -2.00
N GLY A 250 7.12 8.89 -1.81
CA GLY A 250 6.47 9.68 -2.86
C GLY A 250 7.37 9.90 -4.08
N TYR A 251 8.67 10.11 -3.87
CA TYR A 251 9.63 10.20 -4.97
C TYR A 251 9.77 8.86 -5.70
N HIS A 252 10.01 7.77 -4.95
CA HIS A 252 10.19 6.42 -5.47
C HIS A 252 8.98 5.92 -6.27
N GLU A 253 7.75 6.29 -5.88
CA GLU A 253 6.52 5.96 -6.60
C GLU A 253 6.51 6.46 -8.06
N VAL A 254 7.10 7.63 -8.31
CA VAL A 254 7.12 8.28 -9.62
C VAL A 254 8.41 7.97 -10.37
N SER A 255 9.52 7.94 -9.64
CA SER A 255 10.87 7.83 -10.16
C SER A 255 11.68 6.93 -9.24
N ALA A 256 11.57 5.61 -9.46
CA ALA A 256 12.15 4.59 -8.58
C ALA A 256 13.64 4.83 -8.33
N LEU A 257 14.00 4.99 -7.05
CA LEU A 257 15.36 5.16 -6.56
C LEU A 257 16.12 3.83 -6.64
N SER A 258 17.35 3.87 -7.16
CA SER A 258 18.27 2.73 -7.18
C SER A 258 18.90 2.49 -5.80
N ALA A 259 19.51 1.31 -5.62
CA ALA A 259 20.24 0.98 -4.39
C ALA A 259 21.39 1.96 -4.13
N ASP A 260 22.13 2.33 -5.18
CA ASP A 260 23.27 3.26 -5.11
C ASP A 260 22.83 4.68 -4.75
N GLU A 261 21.67 5.14 -5.26
CA GLU A 261 21.10 6.43 -4.87
C GLU A 261 20.69 6.45 -3.38
N LEU A 262 20.08 5.37 -2.90
CA LEU A 262 19.68 5.25 -1.49
C LEU A 262 20.89 5.14 -0.54
N GLU A 263 22.04 4.69 -1.02
CA GLU A 263 23.29 4.64 -0.25
C GLU A 263 23.81 6.03 0.10
N VAL A 264 23.66 7.00 -0.80
CA VAL A 264 24.21 8.35 -0.62
C VAL A 264 23.19 9.37 -0.12
N LEU A 265 21.89 9.04 -0.14
CA LEU A 265 20.81 10.00 0.11
C LEU A 265 20.90 10.66 1.50
N PHE A 266 21.06 9.90 2.57
CA PHE A 266 21.10 10.48 3.92
C PHE A 266 22.31 11.41 4.11
N ASP A 267 23.46 11.04 3.58
CA ASP A 267 24.64 11.90 3.60
C ASP A 267 24.45 13.20 2.81
N LEU A 268 23.79 13.15 1.65
CA LEU A 268 23.45 14.35 0.89
C LEU A 268 22.47 15.27 1.65
N ILE A 269 21.56 14.68 2.44
CA ILE A 269 20.66 15.44 3.32
C ILE A 269 21.48 16.14 4.43
N CYS A 270 22.35 15.40 5.11
CA CYS A 270 23.27 15.96 6.10
C CYS A 270 24.14 17.07 5.50
N LEU A 271 24.65 16.87 4.29
CA LEU A 271 25.42 17.87 3.55
C LEU A 271 24.63 19.14 3.34
N ARG A 272 23.37 19.05 2.90
CA ARG A 272 22.55 20.24 2.64
C ARG A 272 22.34 21.04 3.92
N VAL A 273 22.09 20.38 5.05
CA VAL A 273 21.98 21.05 6.36
C VAL A 273 23.29 21.74 6.75
N ALA A 274 24.42 21.04 6.65
CA ALA A 274 25.73 21.59 6.98
C ALA A 274 26.11 22.76 6.05
N THR A 275 25.86 22.65 4.75
CA THR A 275 26.05 23.71 3.75
C THR A 275 25.22 24.94 4.08
N SER A 276 23.96 24.78 4.51
CA SER A 276 23.13 25.91 4.95
C SER A 276 23.73 26.68 6.13
N VAL A 277 24.41 25.98 7.06
CA VAL A 277 25.11 26.62 8.18
C VAL A 277 26.38 27.34 7.71
N VAL A 278 27.19 26.71 6.86
CA VAL A 278 28.42 27.32 6.31
C VAL A 278 28.10 28.56 5.47
N MET A 279 27.12 28.46 4.58
CA MET A 279 26.71 29.55 3.68
C MET A 279 26.22 30.76 4.45
N ALA A 280 25.44 30.57 5.51
CA ALA A 280 24.99 31.69 6.34
C ALA A 280 26.16 32.40 7.06
N HIS A 281 27.15 31.66 7.58
CA HIS A 281 28.32 32.28 8.20
C HIS A 281 29.19 33.02 7.17
N LYS A 282 29.31 32.47 5.96
CA LYS A 282 30.00 33.12 4.83
C LYS A 282 29.31 34.41 4.41
N GLN A 283 27.98 34.41 4.31
CA GLN A 283 27.20 35.59 3.96
C GLN A 283 27.20 36.64 5.09
N LEU A 284 27.07 36.24 6.36
CA LEU A 284 27.19 37.16 7.50
C LEU A 284 28.58 37.81 7.62
N ALA A 285 29.64 37.09 7.21
CA ALA A 285 30.97 37.66 7.14
C ALA A 285 31.11 38.71 6.02
N ALA A 286 30.35 38.56 4.93
CA ALA A 286 30.34 39.48 3.79
C ALA A 286 29.38 40.68 3.98
N ASP A 287 28.24 40.47 4.62
CA ASP A 287 27.21 41.49 4.91
C ASP A 287 26.61 41.29 6.32
N PRO A 288 27.21 41.91 7.36
CA PRO A 288 26.78 41.73 8.75
C PRO A 288 25.39 42.28 9.09
N GLY A 289 24.76 43.06 8.19
CA GLY A 289 23.49 43.75 8.45
C GLY A 289 22.24 43.02 7.95
N ASN A 290 22.39 41.86 7.31
CA ASN A 290 21.30 41.15 6.64
C ASN A 290 20.50 40.24 7.60
N GLU A 291 19.44 40.80 8.22
CA GLU A 291 18.56 40.09 9.16
C GLU A 291 17.84 38.87 8.53
N TYR A 292 17.62 38.86 7.21
CA TYR A 292 16.94 37.78 6.47
C TYR A 292 17.66 36.43 6.59
N LEU A 293 18.99 36.46 6.81
CA LEU A 293 19.85 35.27 6.89
C LEU A 293 19.77 34.52 8.22
N SER A 294 19.06 35.06 9.22
CA SER A 294 18.97 34.50 10.57
C SER A 294 17.79 33.55 10.79
N ILE A 295 16.77 33.59 9.93
CA ILE A 295 15.45 32.96 10.18
C ILE A 295 15.50 31.42 10.10
N SER A 296 16.28 30.86 9.17
CA SER A 296 16.39 29.40 8.97
C SER A 296 17.53 28.75 9.78
N GLN A 297 18.37 29.55 10.43
CA GLN A 297 19.60 29.07 11.07
C GLN A 297 19.35 28.31 12.36
N ASP A 298 18.39 28.75 13.17
CA ASP A 298 18.09 28.08 14.44
C ASP A 298 17.51 26.68 14.21
N PHE A 299 16.73 26.49 13.14
CA PHE A 299 16.23 25.19 12.72
C PHE A 299 17.38 24.25 12.31
N PHE A 300 18.28 24.68 11.40
CA PHE A 300 19.36 23.80 10.96
C PHE A 300 20.38 23.50 12.07
N ARG A 301 20.65 24.46 12.95
CA ARG A 301 21.53 24.25 14.11
C ARG A 301 20.96 23.22 15.08
N SER A 302 19.65 23.21 15.30
CA SER A 302 19.02 22.25 16.24
C SER A 302 19.03 20.81 15.72
N LEU A 303 19.14 20.61 14.39
CA LEU A 303 19.19 19.29 13.76
C LEU A 303 20.57 18.62 13.81
N LEU A 304 21.66 19.40 13.81
CA LEU A 304 23.02 18.87 13.67
C LEU A 304 23.41 17.82 14.73
N PRO A 305 23.09 17.98 16.03
CA PRO A 305 23.37 16.94 17.03
C PRO A 305 22.67 15.60 16.73
N ALA A 306 21.45 15.64 16.22
CA ALA A 306 20.71 14.44 15.83
C ALA A 306 21.32 13.80 14.56
N LEU A 307 21.72 14.61 13.58
CA LEU A 307 22.29 14.11 12.32
C LEU A 307 23.69 13.50 12.47
N THR A 308 24.49 13.95 13.44
CA THR A 308 25.81 13.38 13.71
C THR A 308 25.77 12.18 14.65
N SER A 309 24.67 11.95 15.38
CA SER A 309 24.51 10.80 16.28
C SER A 309 23.85 9.58 15.63
N VAL A 310 23.09 9.76 14.54
CA VAL A 310 22.46 8.64 13.82
C VAL A 310 23.48 7.93 12.92
N SER A 311 23.55 6.59 13.00
CA SER A 311 24.38 5.76 12.11
C SER A 311 23.94 5.90 10.65
N ASP A 312 24.90 6.17 9.77
CA ASP A 312 24.72 6.27 8.33
C ASP A 312 24.23 4.93 7.74
N ARG A 313 24.76 3.81 8.22
CA ARG A 313 24.34 2.46 7.80
C ARG A 313 22.91 2.16 8.19
N LEU A 314 22.52 2.46 9.45
CA LEU A 314 21.13 2.28 9.87
C LEU A 314 20.17 3.17 9.08
N SER A 315 20.54 4.45 8.85
CA SER A 315 19.78 5.35 7.98
C SER A 315 19.60 4.78 6.58
N HIS A 316 20.66 4.25 5.97
CA HIS A 316 20.59 3.59 4.66
C HIS A 316 19.59 2.42 4.66
N TYR A 317 19.66 1.52 5.63
CA TYR A 317 18.76 0.36 5.71
C TYR A 317 17.30 0.77 5.91
N ARG A 318 17.05 1.80 6.73
CA ARG A 318 15.74 2.41 6.94
C ARG A 318 15.17 2.98 5.65
N LEU A 319 15.98 3.70 4.86
CA LEU A 319 15.57 4.26 3.57
C LEU A 319 15.32 3.20 2.50
N ARG A 320 16.10 2.11 2.51
CA ARG A 320 15.85 0.93 1.67
C ARG A 320 14.48 0.33 1.95
N ASN A 321 14.17 0.10 3.23
CA ASN A 321 12.86 -0.41 3.64
C ASN A 321 11.73 0.54 3.23
N ALA A 322 11.91 1.85 3.39
CA ALA A 322 10.91 2.84 2.99
C ALA A 322 10.55 2.71 1.50
N CYS A 323 11.50 2.33 0.64
CA CYS A 323 11.28 2.06 -0.79
C CYS A 323 10.88 0.61 -1.13
N GLY A 324 10.66 -0.26 -0.15
CA GLY A 324 10.28 -1.67 -0.38
C GLY A 324 11.43 -2.60 -0.73
N TYR A 325 12.68 -2.12 -0.62
CA TYR A 325 13.85 -2.98 -0.69
C TYR A 325 14.07 -3.70 0.64
N GLU A 326 14.70 -4.87 0.60
CA GLU A 326 15.25 -5.51 1.80
C GLU A 326 16.18 -4.52 2.51
N ALA A 327 15.90 -4.24 3.79
CA ALA A 327 16.58 -3.19 4.55
C ALA A 327 18.09 -3.41 4.52
N HIS A 328 18.56 -4.56 4.98
CA HIS A 328 19.96 -4.97 4.79
C HIS A 328 20.11 -5.72 3.45
N PRO A 329 20.96 -5.25 2.52
CA PRO A 329 21.05 -5.81 1.16
C PRO A 329 21.37 -7.32 1.13
N ASP A 330 22.21 -7.80 2.06
CA ASP A 330 22.61 -9.21 2.11
C ASP A 330 21.77 -10.11 3.03
N SER A 331 20.72 -9.59 3.68
CA SER A 331 19.96 -10.40 4.64
C SER A 331 19.32 -11.63 3.99
N ARG A 332 18.76 -11.44 2.79
CA ARG A 332 18.20 -12.54 1.99
C ARG A 332 19.25 -13.62 1.69
N HIS A 333 20.48 -13.21 1.37
CA HIS A 333 21.58 -14.14 1.07
C HIS A 333 21.95 -14.98 2.28
N VAL A 334 22.10 -14.36 3.46
CA VAL A 334 22.40 -15.09 4.71
C VAL A 334 21.26 -16.01 5.11
N ARG A 335 20.00 -15.58 5.01
CA ARG A 335 18.84 -16.45 5.29
C ARG A 335 18.83 -17.68 4.38
N GLN A 336 19.09 -17.50 3.09
CA GLN A 336 19.17 -18.61 2.14
C GLN A 336 20.34 -19.54 2.44
N TRP A 337 21.51 -18.98 2.73
CA TRP A 337 22.69 -19.78 3.08
C TRP A 337 22.45 -20.60 4.35
N LEU A 338 21.92 -20.01 5.43
CA LEU A 338 21.59 -20.74 6.66
C LEU A 338 20.59 -21.88 6.42
N ALA A 339 19.65 -21.71 5.49
CA ALA A 339 18.66 -22.73 5.15
C ALA A 339 19.22 -23.89 4.31
N THR A 340 20.29 -23.66 3.53
CA THR A 340 20.80 -24.67 2.58
C THR A 340 22.24 -25.09 2.82
N THR A 341 22.91 -24.54 3.84
CA THR A 341 24.33 -24.79 4.08
C THR A 341 24.60 -26.24 4.46
N ASP A 342 25.69 -26.79 3.90
CA ASP A 342 26.28 -28.07 4.32
C ASP A 342 27.09 -27.92 5.62
N ALA A 343 27.31 -26.69 6.10
CA ALA A 343 27.96 -26.44 7.38
C ALA A 343 27.15 -27.11 8.49
N LYS A 344 27.83 -27.88 9.35
CA LYS A 344 27.21 -28.52 10.52
C LYS A 344 26.86 -27.46 11.55
N ILE A 345 25.64 -26.92 11.44
CA ILE A 345 25.06 -26.09 12.50
C ILE A 345 24.91 -26.96 13.75
N SER A 346 25.56 -26.56 14.83
CA SER A 346 25.51 -27.23 16.12
C SER A 346 24.45 -26.62 17.02
N ASP A 347 23.91 -27.39 17.96
CA ASP A 347 22.96 -26.90 18.94
C ASP A 347 23.61 -25.87 19.88
N VAL A 348 22.87 -24.81 20.20
CA VAL A 348 23.34 -23.74 21.11
C VAL A 348 23.27 -24.19 22.58
N VAL A 349 22.32 -25.06 22.91
CA VAL A 349 22.10 -25.65 24.24
C VAL A 349 21.85 -27.16 24.10
N MET A 350 22.10 -27.93 25.16
CA MET A 350 21.91 -29.39 25.17
C MET A 350 20.83 -29.78 26.20
N PRO A 351 20.03 -30.84 25.94
CA PRO A 351 20.05 -31.70 24.74
C PRO A 351 19.60 -30.96 23.46
N PRO A 352 19.92 -31.49 22.26
CA PRO A 352 19.49 -30.90 20.99
C PRO A 352 17.99 -30.63 20.95
N PHE A 353 17.57 -29.57 20.27
CA PHE A 353 16.15 -29.22 20.23
C PHE A 353 15.28 -30.30 19.58
N ALA A 354 15.81 -31.15 18.71
CA ALA A 354 15.05 -32.29 18.18
C ALA A 354 14.62 -33.29 19.26
N ASP A 355 15.38 -33.39 20.36
CA ASP A 355 15.20 -34.37 21.43
C ASP A 355 14.70 -33.74 22.76
N ALA A 356 14.87 -32.42 22.93
CA ALA A 356 14.49 -31.71 24.14
C ALA A 356 12.97 -31.59 24.31
N LYS A 357 12.49 -31.77 25.54
CA LYS A 357 11.14 -31.34 25.95
C LYS A 357 11.14 -29.84 26.22
N LYS A 358 10.11 -29.15 25.72
CA LYS A 358 10.07 -27.68 25.67
C LYS A 358 8.75 -27.17 26.20
N ILE A 359 8.80 -25.99 26.78
CA ILE A 359 7.63 -25.14 26.99
C ILE A 359 7.88 -23.77 26.36
N TRP A 360 6.80 -23.10 25.98
CA TRP A 360 6.84 -21.75 25.40
C TRP A 360 6.45 -20.74 26.46
N LEU A 361 7.26 -19.71 26.61
CA LEU A 361 6.93 -18.56 27.45
C LEU A 361 6.35 -17.47 26.56
N ASP A 362 5.06 -17.19 26.78
CA ASP A 362 4.37 -16.05 26.17
C ASP A 362 4.48 -14.85 27.13
N TRP A 363 5.39 -13.94 26.81
CA TRP A 363 5.62 -12.68 27.51
C TRP A 363 4.92 -11.51 26.83
N SER A 364 4.01 -11.79 25.88
CA SER A 364 3.21 -10.75 25.23
C SER A 364 2.29 -10.04 26.21
N GLY A 365 1.91 -8.81 25.86
CA GLY A 365 0.93 -8.04 26.63
C GLY A 365 -0.45 -8.70 26.77
N GLU A 366 -0.77 -9.69 25.93
CA GLU A 366 -2.05 -10.38 25.92
C GLU A 366 -2.13 -11.48 27.00
N ASN A 367 -0.99 -12.02 27.43
CA ASN A 367 -0.92 -13.01 28.50
C ASN A 367 -0.96 -12.34 29.89
N LYS A 368 -1.98 -12.66 30.69
CA LYS A 368 -2.12 -12.11 32.07
C LYS A 368 -1.41 -12.93 33.14
N ASN A 369 -0.98 -14.16 32.83
CA ASN A 369 -0.38 -15.10 33.77
C ASN A 369 1.07 -15.38 33.36
N ILE A 370 1.92 -14.36 33.38
CA ILE A 370 3.31 -14.44 32.89
C ILE A 370 4.24 -14.89 34.03
N ALA A 371 4.98 -15.97 33.84
CA ALA A 371 6.11 -16.32 34.69
C ALA A 371 7.28 -15.36 34.41
N ARG A 372 7.61 -14.48 35.37
CA ARG A 372 8.66 -13.44 35.21
C ARG A 372 9.93 -13.70 36.03
N SER A 373 9.86 -14.48 37.11
CA SER A 373 11.04 -14.86 37.91
C SER A 373 11.55 -16.25 37.53
N TRP A 374 12.82 -16.52 37.81
CA TRP A 374 13.39 -17.84 37.60
C TRP A 374 12.63 -18.94 38.34
N GLU A 375 12.20 -18.70 39.58
CA GLU A 375 11.44 -19.70 40.36
C GLU A 375 10.11 -20.08 39.70
N ALA A 376 9.43 -19.10 39.08
CA ALA A 376 8.18 -19.34 38.39
C ALA A 376 8.40 -20.16 37.10
N ILE A 377 9.40 -19.78 36.31
CA ILE A 377 9.77 -20.49 35.07
C ILE A 377 10.21 -21.92 35.41
N GLU A 378 11.08 -22.08 36.41
CA GLU A 378 11.59 -23.38 36.85
C GLU A 378 10.46 -24.28 37.38
N ALA A 379 9.49 -23.73 38.10
CA ALA A 379 8.32 -24.47 38.57
C ALA A 379 7.49 -25.00 37.40
N GLU A 380 7.28 -24.21 36.35
CA GLU A 380 6.55 -24.61 35.16
C GLU A 380 7.30 -25.70 34.37
N MET A 381 8.61 -25.52 34.17
CA MET A 381 9.48 -26.52 33.54
C MET A 381 9.46 -27.84 34.32
N LYS A 382 9.58 -27.81 35.66
CA LYS A 382 9.50 -29.00 36.51
C LYS A 382 8.14 -29.70 36.41
N SER A 383 7.04 -28.95 36.32
CA SER A 383 5.68 -29.51 36.24
C SER A 383 5.41 -30.26 34.93
N THR A 384 6.04 -29.82 33.84
CA THR A 384 5.90 -30.42 32.49
C THR A 384 7.02 -31.39 32.15
N GLY A 385 8.10 -31.40 32.95
CA GLY A 385 9.32 -32.15 32.69
C GLY A 385 10.09 -31.62 31.48
N ALA A 386 10.05 -30.30 31.25
CA ALA A 386 10.76 -29.63 30.17
C ALA A 386 12.24 -29.44 30.50
N ASP A 387 13.09 -29.59 29.48
CA ASP A 387 14.53 -29.36 29.55
C ASP A 387 14.88 -27.88 29.36
N VAL A 388 14.06 -27.17 28.58
CA VAL A 388 14.24 -25.75 28.23
C VAL A 388 12.89 -25.04 28.11
N ALA A 389 12.84 -23.80 28.58
CA ALA A 389 11.76 -22.86 28.27
C ALA A 389 12.22 -21.91 27.15
N ILE A 390 11.33 -21.57 26.22
CA ILE A 390 11.68 -20.80 25.02
C ILE A 390 10.82 -19.54 24.94
N GLY A 391 11.48 -18.38 24.85
CA GLY A 391 10.85 -17.09 24.51
C GLY A 391 10.82 -16.86 22.99
N HIS A 392 9.85 -16.09 22.52
CA HIS A 392 9.58 -15.96 21.09
C HIS A 392 10.37 -14.84 20.42
N TYR A 393 10.77 -15.07 19.16
CA TYR A 393 11.24 -14.05 18.24
C TYR A 393 10.08 -13.20 17.71
N CYS A 394 10.32 -11.91 17.52
CA CYS A 394 9.30 -10.94 17.09
C CYS A 394 8.07 -10.91 18.02
N GLU A 395 8.28 -11.05 19.32
CA GLU A 395 7.25 -10.92 20.35
C GLU A 395 7.21 -9.50 20.90
N ASP A 396 6.03 -8.88 20.92
CA ASP A 396 5.80 -7.58 21.55
C ASP A 396 5.59 -7.77 23.05
N ARG A 397 6.66 -7.62 23.84
CA ARG A 397 6.68 -7.99 25.26
C ARG A 397 6.43 -6.79 26.16
N ASN A 398 5.70 -7.04 27.24
CA ASN A 398 5.39 -6.03 28.26
C ASN A 398 6.40 -6.02 29.43
N VAL A 399 7.59 -6.60 29.26
CA VAL A 399 8.63 -6.67 30.31
C VAL A 399 9.71 -5.59 30.19
N TYR A 400 9.72 -4.87 29.07
CA TYR A 400 10.70 -3.82 28.77
C TYR A 400 10.26 -2.46 29.33
N GLU A 401 10.09 -2.40 30.66
CA GLU A 401 9.48 -1.25 31.36
C GLU A 401 10.49 -0.20 31.85
N SER A 402 11.80 -0.45 31.78
CA SER A 402 12.83 0.49 32.23
C SER A 402 13.17 1.58 31.21
N ASP A 403 13.64 2.74 31.68
CA ASP A 403 14.11 3.86 30.84
C ASP A 403 15.16 3.46 29.80
N PHE A 404 15.90 2.36 30.00
CA PHE A 404 16.84 1.82 29.01
C PHE A 404 16.17 1.54 27.64
N PHE A 405 14.89 1.14 27.63
CA PHE A 405 14.16 0.80 26.40
C PHE A 405 13.39 1.98 25.80
N VAL A 406 13.49 3.16 26.41
CA VAL A 406 12.75 4.36 26.04
C VAL A 406 13.74 5.47 25.70
N ASP A 407 13.88 5.77 24.42
CA ASP A 407 14.60 6.97 23.99
C ASP A 407 13.65 8.18 24.07
N GLU A 408 14.12 9.30 24.62
CA GLU A 408 13.31 10.53 24.76
C GLU A 408 12.74 10.96 23.41
N GLY A 409 11.43 11.20 23.35
CA GLY A 409 10.74 11.59 22.11
C GLY A 409 10.51 10.47 21.09
N LYS A 410 10.89 9.21 21.38
CA LYS A 410 10.70 8.06 20.48
C LYS A 410 9.74 7.02 21.05
N GLU A 411 9.33 6.11 20.18
CA GLU A 411 8.58 4.91 20.56
C GLU A 411 9.45 3.97 21.40
N SER A 412 8.90 3.45 22.51
CA SER A 412 9.57 2.43 23.33
C SER A 412 9.86 1.16 22.53
N ARG A 413 11.02 0.55 22.79
CA ARG A 413 11.44 -0.69 22.13
C ARG A 413 10.88 -1.88 22.91
N THR A 414 9.90 -2.57 22.33
CA THR A 414 9.18 -3.68 23.00
C THR A 414 9.21 -5.00 22.24
N VAL A 415 9.59 -4.99 20.96
CA VAL A 415 9.60 -6.19 20.12
C VAL A 415 10.94 -6.90 20.23
N HIS A 416 10.91 -8.14 20.72
CA HIS A 416 12.12 -8.94 20.92
C HIS A 416 12.72 -9.43 19.60
N LEU A 417 14.04 -9.23 19.42
CA LEU A 417 14.78 -9.52 18.18
C LEU A 417 15.57 -10.84 18.22
N ALA A 418 15.44 -11.61 19.30
CA ALA A 418 16.17 -12.84 19.53
C ALA A 418 15.25 -14.01 19.84
N VAL A 419 15.84 -15.13 20.24
CA VAL A 419 15.14 -16.23 20.90
C VAL A 419 15.81 -16.44 22.24
N ASP A 420 15.02 -16.42 23.31
CA ASP A 420 15.50 -16.65 24.66
C ASP A 420 15.39 -18.12 25.02
N LEU A 421 16.50 -18.68 25.50
CA LEU A 421 16.62 -20.08 25.90
C LEU A 421 16.81 -20.16 27.41
N PHE A 422 15.72 -20.34 28.15
CA PHE A 422 15.70 -20.38 29.60
C PHE A 422 16.08 -21.76 30.13
N ALA A 423 17.12 -21.80 30.97
CA ALA A 423 17.61 -23.00 31.65
C ALA A 423 18.41 -22.56 32.90
N PRO A 424 18.71 -23.48 33.85
CA PRO A 424 19.40 -23.10 35.08
C PRO A 424 20.74 -22.39 34.82
N ALA A 425 21.09 -21.43 35.69
CA ALA A 425 22.41 -20.79 35.66
C ALA A 425 23.53 -21.85 35.67
N GLY A 426 24.59 -21.61 34.90
CA GLY A 426 25.66 -22.58 34.68
C GLY A 426 25.41 -23.58 33.54
N THR A 427 24.23 -23.58 32.92
CA THR A 427 23.96 -24.40 31.72
C THR A 427 24.97 -24.06 30.61
N PRO A 428 25.67 -25.05 30.01
CA PRO A 428 26.63 -24.83 28.93
C PRO A 428 25.98 -24.23 27.67
N VAL A 429 26.67 -23.27 27.07
CA VAL A 429 26.30 -22.62 25.80
C VAL A 429 27.39 -22.89 24.76
N TYR A 430 26.97 -23.31 23.57
CA TYR A 430 27.85 -23.75 22.49
C TYR A 430 27.73 -22.83 21.27
N ALA A 431 28.84 -22.66 20.56
CA ALA A 431 28.83 -21.93 19.29
C ALA A 431 28.12 -22.75 18.22
N ALA A 432 27.10 -22.17 17.58
CA ALA A 432 26.34 -22.89 16.57
C ALA A 432 27.10 -23.07 15.25
N LEU A 433 28.03 -22.16 14.95
CA LEU A 433 28.77 -22.10 13.70
C LEU A 433 30.25 -21.85 13.97
N ASP A 434 31.10 -22.23 13.01
CA ASP A 434 32.48 -21.76 12.95
C ASP A 434 32.48 -20.23 12.83
N GLY A 435 33.34 -19.57 13.60
CA GLY A 435 33.40 -18.11 13.62
C GLY A 435 34.60 -17.58 14.37
N LYS A 436 34.66 -16.25 14.50
CA LYS A 436 35.70 -15.55 15.25
C LYS A 436 35.06 -14.63 16.28
N VAL A 437 35.64 -14.51 17.45
CA VAL A 437 35.20 -13.54 18.45
C VAL A 437 35.36 -12.14 17.87
N PHE A 438 34.24 -11.47 17.60
CA PHE A 438 34.20 -10.12 17.07
C PHE A 438 34.26 -9.09 18.19
N LEU A 439 33.45 -9.31 19.23
CA LEU A 439 33.31 -8.46 20.41
C LEU A 439 32.92 -9.33 21.61
N PHE A 440 33.32 -8.92 22.80
CA PHE A 440 32.77 -9.42 24.06
C PHE A 440 32.81 -8.31 25.11
N HIS A 441 31.80 -8.24 25.98
CA HIS A 441 31.69 -7.20 27.01
C HIS A 441 30.85 -7.68 28.21
N ASP A 442 30.99 -7.00 29.36
CA ASP A 442 30.13 -7.18 30.54
C ASP A 442 29.26 -5.93 30.69
N ASN A 443 28.07 -5.94 30.11
CA ASN A 443 27.13 -4.82 30.20
C ASN A 443 26.49 -4.81 31.61
N THR A 444 26.70 -3.74 32.37
CA THR A 444 26.27 -3.68 33.78
C THR A 444 24.99 -2.88 34.02
N ALA A 445 24.42 -2.25 32.99
CA ALA A 445 23.17 -1.50 33.12
C ALA A 445 22.00 -2.44 33.41
N HIS A 446 21.04 -2.00 34.23
CA HIS A 446 19.88 -2.82 34.60
C HIS A 446 19.06 -3.18 33.36
N LEU A 447 18.73 -4.47 33.21
CA LEU A 447 18.00 -5.07 32.08
C LEU A 447 18.71 -4.99 30.71
N ASP A 448 20.00 -4.66 30.68
CA ASP A 448 20.83 -4.77 29.47
C ASP A 448 21.26 -6.23 29.21
N ASN A 449 22.12 -6.49 28.22
CA ASN A 449 22.57 -7.79 27.76
C ASN A 449 23.43 -8.59 28.77
N GLY A 450 23.87 -7.99 29.89
CA GLY A 450 24.81 -8.63 30.81
C GLY A 450 26.15 -9.00 30.13
N PRO A 451 26.86 -10.03 30.63
CA PRO A 451 28.00 -10.60 29.93
C PRO A 451 27.61 -11.20 28.58
N MET A 452 28.27 -10.76 27.51
CA MET A 452 27.94 -11.14 26.15
C MET A 452 29.16 -11.45 25.27
N ILE A 453 28.95 -12.31 24.28
CA ILE A 453 29.93 -12.69 23.25
C ILE A 453 29.26 -12.54 21.87
N VAL A 454 29.94 -11.87 20.94
CA VAL A 454 29.54 -11.76 19.54
C VAL A 454 30.54 -12.51 18.67
N LEU A 455 30.05 -13.44 17.85
CA LEU A 455 30.85 -14.15 16.86
C LEU A 455 30.57 -13.61 15.46
N GLU A 456 31.62 -13.29 14.70
CA GLU A 456 31.54 -13.02 13.26
C GLU A 456 31.62 -14.34 12.50
N HIS A 457 30.72 -14.50 11.53
CA HIS A 457 30.63 -15.60 10.60
C HIS A 457 30.76 -15.09 9.17
N GLN A 458 31.12 -16.00 8.27
CA GLN A 458 31.22 -15.69 6.85
C GLN A 458 30.59 -16.82 6.04
N THR A 459 29.73 -16.47 5.09
CA THR A 459 29.18 -17.41 4.11
C THR A 459 30.27 -17.83 3.11
N ASP A 460 30.01 -18.88 2.32
CA ASP A 460 30.94 -19.34 1.29
C ASP A 460 31.23 -18.28 0.20
N GLN A 461 30.37 -17.26 0.07
CA GLN A 461 30.54 -16.14 -0.86
C GLN A 461 31.18 -14.90 -0.21
N GLY A 462 31.62 -15.00 1.04
CA GLY A 462 32.31 -13.92 1.72
C GLY A 462 31.42 -12.92 2.45
N VAL A 463 30.08 -13.05 2.36
CA VAL A 463 29.13 -12.21 3.10
C VAL A 463 29.25 -12.49 4.59
N LYS A 464 29.40 -11.43 5.38
CA LYS A 464 29.55 -11.49 6.83
C LYS A 464 28.22 -11.30 7.54
N PHE A 465 28.10 -11.94 8.70
CA PHE A 465 27.01 -11.74 9.66
C PHE A 465 27.49 -12.18 11.05
N HIS A 466 26.70 -11.92 12.08
CA HIS A 466 27.09 -12.14 13.46
C HIS A 466 26.05 -12.97 14.22
N THR A 467 26.50 -13.66 15.27
CA THR A 467 25.61 -14.19 16.32
C THR A 467 25.97 -13.59 17.67
N LEU A 468 24.96 -13.15 18.41
CA LEU A 468 25.07 -12.65 19.77
C LEU A 468 24.58 -13.73 20.75
N TYR A 469 25.41 -13.98 21.77
CA TYR A 469 25.10 -14.79 22.94
C TYR A 469 25.20 -13.86 24.15
N ALA A 470 24.07 -13.50 24.75
CA ALA A 470 24.01 -12.61 25.91
C ALA A 470 23.49 -13.34 27.16
N HIS A 471 23.51 -12.65 28.31
CA HIS A 471 23.12 -13.19 29.62
C HIS A 471 23.97 -14.39 30.08
N LEU A 472 25.28 -14.28 29.84
CA LEU A 472 26.27 -15.31 30.16
C LEU A 472 26.87 -15.10 31.55
N SER A 473 27.59 -16.10 32.07
CA SER A 473 28.40 -15.94 33.27
C SER A 473 29.61 -15.04 33.00
N ARG A 474 30.07 -14.25 33.99
CA ARG A 474 31.28 -13.42 33.85
C ARG A 474 32.54 -14.24 33.54
N ALA A 475 32.64 -15.45 34.12
CA ALA A 475 33.75 -16.36 33.87
C ALA A 475 33.83 -16.81 32.39
N SER A 476 32.72 -16.72 31.64
CA SER A 476 32.71 -17.00 30.20
C SER A 476 33.56 -16.02 29.39
N LEU A 477 33.84 -14.83 29.92
CA LEU A 477 34.65 -13.81 29.24
C LEU A 477 36.16 -14.02 29.45
N ASP A 478 36.55 -14.86 30.40
CA ASP A 478 37.95 -15.09 30.75
C ASP A 478 38.70 -15.79 29.60
N GLY A 479 39.85 -15.23 29.21
CA GLY A 479 40.69 -15.81 28.16
C GLY A 479 40.09 -15.70 26.74
N LEU A 480 39.10 -14.83 26.53
CA LEU A 480 38.68 -14.37 25.21
C LEU A 480 39.59 -13.25 24.71
N SER A 481 39.76 -13.20 23.39
CA SER A 481 40.42 -12.11 22.68
C SER A 481 39.74 -11.93 21.33
N VAL A 482 39.58 -10.69 20.89
CA VAL A 482 39.05 -10.39 19.55
C VAL A 482 39.90 -11.11 18.49
N GLY A 483 39.25 -11.74 17.53
CA GLY A 483 39.87 -12.56 16.47
C GLY A 483 40.10 -14.02 16.83
N LYS A 484 39.85 -14.45 18.08
CA LYS A 484 39.98 -15.87 18.48
C LYS A 484 39.01 -16.74 17.68
N GLU A 485 39.53 -17.79 17.05
CA GLU A 485 38.72 -18.76 16.31
C GLU A 485 37.93 -19.66 17.26
N ILE A 486 36.66 -19.89 16.91
CA ILE A 486 35.72 -20.74 17.63
C ILE A 486 35.14 -21.73 16.62
N LYS A 487 35.08 -23.01 17.00
CA LYS A 487 34.51 -24.07 16.17
C LYS A 487 33.04 -24.34 16.53
N ALA A 488 32.24 -24.70 15.53
CA ALA A 488 30.88 -25.18 15.77
C ALA A 488 30.88 -26.34 16.77
N GLY A 489 29.99 -26.27 17.76
CA GLY A 489 29.87 -27.25 18.84
C GLY A 489 30.89 -27.07 19.97
N GLN A 490 31.78 -26.08 19.89
CA GLN A 490 32.65 -25.71 21.01
C GLN A 490 31.83 -25.02 22.10
N GLN A 491 31.97 -25.46 23.35
CA GLN A 491 31.43 -24.71 24.48
C GLN A 491 32.16 -23.36 24.60
N ILE A 492 31.41 -22.27 24.52
CA ILE A 492 31.95 -20.91 24.58
C ILE A 492 31.62 -20.19 25.88
N ALA A 493 30.57 -20.63 26.57
CA ALA A 493 30.09 -19.97 27.77
C ALA A 493 29.24 -20.90 28.64
N THR A 494 28.77 -20.36 29.77
CA THR A 494 27.67 -20.88 30.56
C THR A 494 26.68 -19.76 30.88
N MET A 495 25.40 -20.06 31.10
CA MET A 495 24.37 -19.07 31.48
C MET A 495 24.68 -18.38 32.81
N GLY A 496 24.40 -17.08 32.91
CA GLY A 496 24.56 -16.28 34.13
C GLY A 496 23.43 -16.48 35.14
N THR A 497 23.63 -16.00 36.38
CA THR A 497 22.55 -15.85 37.37
C THR A 497 21.76 -14.56 37.08
N GLU A 498 20.60 -14.39 37.71
CA GLU A 498 19.76 -13.19 37.52
C GLU A 498 20.51 -11.88 37.84
N GLU A 499 21.34 -11.89 38.88
CA GLU A 499 22.16 -10.73 39.26
C GLU A 499 23.28 -10.44 38.25
N VAL A 500 23.81 -11.49 37.62
CA VAL A 500 24.83 -11.35 36.56
C VAL A 500 24.18 -10.89 35.26
N ASN A 501 22.96 -11.37 34.98
CA ASN A 501 22.13 -10.99 33.84
C ASN A 501 21.36 -9.69 34.08
N VAL A 502 21.84 -8.86 35.02
CA VAL A 502 21.36 -7.51 35.30
C VAL A 502 19.84 -7.38 35.53
N GLY A 503 19.21 -8.43 36.07
CA GLY A 503 17.79 -8.47 36.41
C GLY A 503 16.94 -9.40 35.54
N TRP A 504 17.54 -10.05 34.53
CA TRP A 504 16.85 -11.07 33.76
C TRP A 504 17.03 -12.47 34.35
N PRO A 505 16.01 -13.34 34.39
CA PRO A 505 16.16 -14.71 34.89
C PRO A 505 17.20 -15.48 34.06
N PRO A 506 17.80 -16.57 34.58
CA PRO A 506 18.79 -17.37 33.86
C PRO A 506 18.30 -17.86 32.48
N HIS A 507 18.95 -17.36 31.42
CA HIS A 507 18.73 -17.75 30.04
C HIS A 507 19.92 -17.36 29.16
N THR A 508 19.91 -17.77 27.90
CA THR A 508 20.74 -17.18 26.85
C THR A 508 19.86 -16.50 25.82
N HIS A 509 20.07 -15.21 25.61
CA HIS A 509 19.51 -14.45 24.49
C HIS A 509 20.36 -14.73 23.26
N PHE A 510 19.76 -15.38 22.26
CA PHE A 510 20.44 -15.79 21.04
C PHE A 510 19.89 -15.06 19.82
N GLN A 511 20.72 -14.21 19.19
CA GLN A 511 20.32 -13.32 18.10
C GLN A 511 21.25 -13.46 16.90
N ILE A 512 20.69 -13.42 15.69
CA ILE A 512 21.44 -13.27 14.44
C ILE A 512 21.44 -11.80 14.08
N ILE A 513 22.59 -11.24 13.68
CA ILE A 513 22.75 -9.80 13.39
C ILE A 513 23.50 -9.62 12.07
N MET A 514 22.94 -8.86 11.15
CA MET A 514 23.54 -8.59 9.85
C MET A 514 24.64 -7.52 9.93
N ASP A 515 24.34 -6.38 10.57
CA ASP A 515 25.29 -5.28 10.84
C ASP A 515 24.99 -4.69 12.22
N LEU A 516 26.03 -4.23 12.91
CA LEU A 516 25.97 -3.65 14.25
C LEU A 516 25.76 -2.12 14.25
N CYS A 517 25.69 -1.46 13.08
CA CYS A 517 25.35 -0.04 12.89
C CYS A 517 25.98 0.92 13.91
N ASP A 518 27.28 0.71 14.19
CA ASP A 518 28.09 1.52 15.11
C ASP A 518 27.71 1.44 16.60
N MET A 519 26.81 0.53 16.98
CA MET A 519 26.36 0.33 18.37
C MET A 519 27.45 -0.21 19.31
N ALA A 520 28.58 -0.66 18.78
CA ALA A 520 29.66 -1.29 19.56
C ALA A 520 29.12 -2.38 20.52
N HIS A 521 29.15 -2.17 21.84
CA HIS A 521 28.66 -3.10 22.86
C HIS A 521 27.21 -2.84 23.31
N ASP A 522 26.59 -1.76 22.86
CA ASP A 522 25.21 -1.39 23.18
C ASP A 522 24.23 -2.00 22.16
N ILE A 523 24.38 -3.30 21.90
CA ILE A 523 23.63 -4.02 20.86
C ILE A 523 22.17 -4.16 21.27
N TRP A 524 21.25 -3.76 20.39
CA TRP A 524 19.82 -3.83 20.68
C TRP A 524 19.28 -5.26 20.53
N GLY A 525 18.79 -5.81 21.64
CA GLY A 525 18.00 -7.04 21.68
C GLY A 525 16.51 -6.84 21.39
N VAL A 526 16.07 -5.58 21.27
CA VAL A 526 14.67 -5.18 21.07
C VAL A 526 14.53 -4.03 20.08
N ALA A 527 13.38 -3.94 19.41
CA ALA A 527 13.01 -2.87 18.48
C ALA A 527 11.66 -2.23 18.83
N ALA A 528 11.45 -1.01 18.34
CA ALA A 528 10.13 -0.39 18.30
C ALA A 528 9.23 -1.10 17.28
N VAL A 529 7.93 -1.17 17.53
CA VAL A 529 6.96 -1.83 16.64
C VAL A 529 6.94 -1.19 15.25
N SER A 530 7.10 0.15 15.17
CA SER A 530 7.15 0.87 13.89
C SER A 530 8.34 0.51 13.00
N GLU A 531 9.44 0.02 13.57
CA GLU A 531 10.68 -0.33 12.86
C GLU A 531 10.81 -1.84 12.60
N LEU A 532 9.77 -2.62 12.92
CA LEU A 532 9.78 -4.07 12.81
C LEU A 532 10.19 -4.60 11.41
N PRO A 533 9.74 -4.01 10.29
CA PRO A 533 10.19 -4.45 8.95
C PRO A 533 11.70 -4.31 8.75
N VAL A 534 12.30 -3.22 9.25
CA VAL A 534 13.76 -2.97 9.18
C VAL A 534 14.49 -4.00 10.04
N TRP A 535 14.06 -4.19 11.28
CA TRP A 535 14.76 -5.07 12.22
C TRP A 535 14.62 -6.55 11.91
N ARG A 536 13.55 -6.99 11.24
CA ARG A 536 13.46 -8.38 10.72
C ARG A 536 14.49 -8.68 9.64
N SER A 537 14.88 -7.66 8.88
CA SER A 537 15.97 -7.77 7.91
C SER A 537 17.33 -7.74 8.60
N MET A 538 17.53 -6.82 9.54
CA MET A 538 18.78 -6.64 10.28
C MET A 538 19.08 -7.77 11.26
N CYS A 539 18.05 -8.33 11.88
CA CYS A 539 18.12 -9.40 12.86
C CYS A 539 17.17 -10.53 12.45
N PRO A 540 17.56 -11.39 11.48
CA PRO A 540 16.72 -12.49 11.02
C PRO A 540 16.36 -13.47 12.13
N ASN A 541 15.25 -14.19 11.95
CA ASN A 541 14.77 -15.19 12.89
C ASN A 541 15.89 -16.18 13.30
N PRO A 542 16.29 -16.23 14.59
CA PRO A 542 17.34 -17.12 15.07
C PRO A 542 17.05 -18.62 14.86
N ASN A 543 15.79 -18.99 14.60
CA ASN A 543 15.42 -20.36 14.30
C ASN A 543 16.05 -20.92 13.02
N LEU A 544 16.58 -20.05 12.14
CA LEU A 544 17.43 -20.45 11.02
C LEU A 544 18.67 -21.23 11.47
N ILE A 545 19.13 -20.99 12.71
CA ILE A 545 20.23 -21.70 13.36
C ILE A 545 19.70 -22.70 14.40
N LEU A 546 18.74 -22.30 15.24
CA LEU A 546 18.27 -23.13 16.35
C LEU A 546 17.49 -24.39 15.90
N ARG A 547 16.85 -24.37 14.73
CA ARG A 547 16.13 -25.51 14.14
C ARG A 547 15.07 -26.12 15.08
N ILE A 548 14.39 -25.29 15.85
CA ILE A 548 13.23 -25.64 16.67
C ILE A 548 12.07 -25.95 15.70
N PRO A 549 11.42 -27.13 15.77
CA PRO A 549 10.46 -27.59 14.75
C PRO A 549 9.22 -26.70 14.50
N GLU A 550 8.78 -25.92 15.48
CA GLU A 550 7.58 -25.08 15.39
C GLU A 550 7.66 -23.89 16.35
N GLY A 551 6.80 -22.89 16.17
CA GLY A 551 6.44 -21.93 17.22
C GLY A 551 7.40 -20.78 17.52
N THR A 552 8.55 -20.64 16.84
CA THR A 552 9.58 -19.67 17.28
C THR A 552 9.30 -18.19 16.95
N ASP A 553 8.50 -17.91 15.91
CA ASP A 553 8.15 -16.55 15.49
C ASP A 553 6.66 -16.30 15.72
N VAL A 554 6.33 -15.29 16.52
CA VAL A 554 4.93 -14.92 16.83
C VAL A 554 4.42 -13.76 15.99
N HIS A 555 5.25 -13.22 15.10
CA HIS A 555 4.91 -12.16 14.17
C HIS A 555 4.17 -10.97 14.82
N ALA A 556 4.86 -10.22 15.70
CA ALA A 556 4.31 -9.02 16.34
C ALA A 556 3.47 -8.16 15.39
N HIS A 557 2.32 -7.73 15.91
CA HIS A 557 1.37 -6.93 15.17
C HIS A 557 1.93 -5.53 14.95
N MET A 558 1.92 -5.09 13.69
CA MET A 558 2.24 -3.72 13.34
C MET A 558 1.08 -2.79 13.72
N LYS A 559 1.39 -1.53 14.02
CA LYS A 559 0.37 -0.48 14.15
C LYS A 559 -0.33 -0.25 12.81
N THR A 560 -1.59 0.20 12.86
CA THR A 560 -2.41 0.46 11.66
C THR A 560 -1.72 1.41 10.69
N GLU A 561 -1.05 2.45 11.19
CA GLU A 561 -0.33 3.44 10.37
C GLU A 561 0.84 2.79 9.63
N THR A 562 1.64 1.97 10.33
CA THR A 562 2.74 1.19 9.74
C THR A 562 2.21 0.19 8.71
N LEU A 563 1.11 -0.51 9.01
CA LEU A 563 0.48 -1.45 8.08
C LEU A 563 -0.01 -0.76 6.79
N ALA A 564 -0.61 0.43 6.92
CA ALA A 564 -1.06 1.22 5.78
C ALA A 564 0.12 1.64 4.89
N GLN A 565 1.21 2.08 5.50
CA GLN A 565 2.45 2.43 4.81
C GLN A 565 3.09 1.24 4.10
N GLU A 566 3.23 0.10 4.79
CA GLU A 566 3.77 -1.13 4.19
C GLU A 566 2.89 -1.62 3.04
N ARG A 567 1.56 -1.52 3.17
CA ARG A 567 0.63 -1.83 2.07
C ARG A 567 0.90 -1.00 0.83
N GLU A 568 1.13 0.30 0.96
CA GLU A 568 1.40 1.19 -0.19
C GLU A 568 2.67 0.81 -0.95
N VAL A 569 3.64 0.24 -0.23
CA VAL A 569 4.93 -0.19 -0.77
C VAL A 569 4.85 -1.58 -1.39
N VAL A 570 4.24 -2.55 -0.70
CA VAL A 570 4.29 -3.98 -1.08
C VAL A 570 3.08 -4.45 -1.91
N LEU A 571 1.98 -3.70 -1.92
CA LEU A 571 0.78 -4.02 -2.71
C LEU A 571 0.47 -2.93 -3.73
N SER A 572 0.07 -3.34 -4.93
CA SER A 572 -0.31 -2.40 -5.98
C SER A 572 -1.47 -1.52 -5.55
N ARG A 573 -1.31 -0.21 -5.75
CA ARG A 573 -2.36 0.80 -5.52
C ARG A 573 -3.55 0.67 -6.47
N ALA A 574 -3.46 -0.17 -7.50
CA ALA A 574 -4.61 -0.57 -8.32
C ALA A 574 -5.65 -1.38 -7.52
N LEU A 575 -5.26 -1.96 -6.37
CA LEU A 575 -6.15 -2.64 -5.44
C LEU A 575 -6.82 -1.62 -4.52
N SER A 576 -8.04 -1.22 -4.88
CA SER A 576 -8.81 -0.22 -4.13
C SER A 576 -9.13 -0.67 -2.70
N LEU A 577 -9.21 0.31 -1.82
CA LEU A 577 -9.70 0.16 -0.46
C LEU A 577 -11.08 0.80 -0.33
N ASN A 578 -11.91 0.26 0.55
CA ASN A 578 -13.19 0.87 0.91
C ASN A 578 -12.96 1.98 1.96
N PHE A 579 -13.88 2.94 1.96
CA PHE A 579 -13.95 4.06 2.89
C PHE A 579 -12.79 5.05 2.79
N GLN A 580 -12.99 6.28 3.28
CA GLN A 580 -11.91 7.27 3.36
C GLN A 580 -10.94 6.98 4.50
N LYS A 581 -11.46 6.54 5.66
CA LYS A 581 -10.65 6.04 6.78
C LYS A 581 -10.61 4.52 6.72
N HIS A 582 -9.47 3.99 6.31
CA HIS A 582 -9.27 2.55 6.19
C HIS A 582 -9.28 1.86 7.57
N LEU A 583 -9.79 0.64 7.61
CA LEU A 583 -9.94 -0.18 8.82
C LEU A 583 -9.16 -1.48 8.66
N GLU A 584 -8.45 -1.90 9.72
CA GLU A 584 -7.89 -3.24 9.84
C GLU A 584 -8.97 -4.18 10.39
N ILE A 585 -9.56 -5.00 9.51
CA ILE A 585 -10.53 -6.02 9.91
C ILE A 585 -9.79 -7.29 10.30
N VAL A 586 -9.92 -7.71 11.56
CA VAL A 586 -9.15 -8.82 12.15
C VAL A 586 -9.96 -10.09 12.35
N SER A 587 -11.29 -9.98 12.44
CA SER A 587 -12.16 -11.15 12.53
C SER A 587 -13.57 -10.88 11.99
N GLY A 588 -14.31 -11.95 11.75
CA GLY A 588 -15.72 -11.89 11.36
C GLY A 588 -16.49 -13.07 11.93
N LYS A 589 -17.75 -12.82 12.31
CA LYS A 589 -18.69 -13.83 12.80
C LYS A 589 -20.10 -13.54 12.34
N GLY A 590 -20.69 -14.49 11.62
CA GLY A 590 -22.05 -14.35 11.12
C GLY A 590 -22.17 -13.14 10.17
N ALA A 591 -23.07 -12.20 10.45
CA ALA A 591 -23.25 -10.98 9.66
C ALA A 591 -22.35 -9.81 10.11
N TYR A 592 -21.37 -10.04 11.00
CA TYR A 592 -20.54 -8.98 11.57
C TYR A 592 -19.06 -9.13 11.26
N LEU A 593 -18.39 -7.99 11.08
CA LEU A 593 -16.94 -7.82 11.02
C LEU A 593 -16.46 -7.05 12.25
N TYR A 594 -15.23 -7.33 12.67
CA TYR A 594 -14.60 -6.70 13.83
C TYR A 594 -13.25 -6.14 13.44
N ASP A 595 -13.01 -4.88 13.80
CA ASP A 595 -11.69 -4.28 13.65
C ASP A 595 -10.79 -4.56 14.86
N ARG A 596 -9.50 -4.23 14.73
CA ARG A 596 -8.51 -4.38 15.81
C ARG A 596 -8.88 -3.58 17.06
N ALA A 597 -9.52 -2.44 16.93
CA ALA A 597 -9.91 -1.55 18.03
C ALA A 597 -11.17 -2.03 18.78
N GLY A 598 -11.75 -3.17 18.39
CA GLY A 598 -12.97 -3.72 18.97
C GLY A 598 -14.27 -3.16 18.38
N GLY A 599 -14.18 -2.35 17.31
CA GLY A 599 -15.31 -1.90 16.52
C GLY A 599 -16.06 -3.07 15.92
N LYS A 600 -17.39 -3.07 16.03
CA LYS A 600 -18.28 -4.10 15.49
C LYS A 600 -19.13 -3.52 14.37
N TYR A 601 -19.06 -4.13 13.19
CA TYR A 601 -19.69 -3.63 11.97
C TYR A 601 -20.66 -4.65 11.38
N LEU A 602 -21.93 -4.28 11.21
CA LEU A 602 -22.90 -5.07 10.45
C LEU A 602 -22.56 -5.00 8.97
N ASP A 603 -22.40 -6.16 8.35
CA ASP A 603 -21.97 -6.29 6.96
C ASP A 603 -23.16 -6.44 6.01
N LEU A 604 -23.45 -5.38 5.27
CA LEU A 604 -24.48 -5.38 4.22
C LEU A 604 -23.91 -5.42 2.81
N VAL A 605 -22.60 -5.66 2.66
CA VAL A 605 -21.88 -5.54 1.39
C VAL A 605 -21.35 -6.88 0.89
N ASN A 606 -21.01 -7.83 1.76
CA ASN A 606 -20.30 -9.05 1.35
C ASN A 606 -21.23 -10.24 1.04
N ASN A 607 -21.53 -10.43 -0.26
CA ASN A 607 -22.15 -11.65 -0.76
C ASN A 607 -21.16 -12.81 -0.97
N VAL A 608 -19.86 -12.57 -0.77
CA VAL A 608 -18.83 -13.62 -0.75
C VAL A 608 -18.95 -14.47 0.51
N ALA A 609 -19.15 -13.86 1.68
CA ALA A 609 -19.43 -14.55 2.94
C ALA A 609 -20.92 -14.98 2.99
N HIS A 610 -21.34 -15.78 2.00
CA HIS A 610 -22.75 -16.10 1.73
C HIS A 610 -23.47 -16.70 2.94
N LEU A 611 -22.80 -17.57 3.69
CA LEU A 611 -23.33 -18.20 4.90
C LEU A 611 -23.03 -17.41 6.19
N GLY A 612 -22.41 -16.24 6.06
CA GLY A 612 -21.81 -15.50 7.17
C GLY A 612 -20.34 -15.83 7.37
N HIS A 613 -19.66 -14.91 8.03
CA HIS A 613 -18.24 -15.00 8.34
C HIS A 613 -17.96 -16.16 9.31
N SER A 614 -16.92 -16.94 9.00
CA SER A 614 -16.42 -18.04 9.82
C SER A 614 -17.46 -19.13 10.14
N HIS A 615 -18.30 -19.50 9.16
CA HIS A 615 -19.35 -20.50 9.36
C HIS A 615 -18.76 -21.86 9.83
N PRO A 616 -19.15 -22.39 11.01
CA PRO A 616 -18.43 -23.48 11.67
C PRO A 616 -18.43 -24.78 10.87
N ARG A 617 -19.51 -25.10 10.15
CA ARG A 617 -19.57 -26.29 9.29
C ARG A 617 -18.55 -26.23 8.14
N VAL A 618 -18.36 -25.04 7.54
CA VAL A 618 -17.41 -24.86 6.42
C VAL A 618 -15.97 -24.98 6.93
N VAL A 619 -15.66 -24.34 8.06
CA VAL A 619 -14.34 -24.44 8.70
C VAL A 619 -14.00 -25.90 9.03
N ALA A 620 -14.95 -26.64 9.62
CA ALA A 620 -14.75 -28.05 9.95
C ALA A 620 -14.54 -28.93 8.71
N ALA A 621 -15.31 -28.71 7.64
CA ALA A 621 -15.16 -29.45 6.38
C ALA A 621 -13.81 -29.18 5.70
N ALA A 622 -13.39 -27.91 5.62
CA ALA A 622 -12.11 -27.52 5.08
C ALA A 622 -10.95 -28.15 5.86
N HIS A 623 -10.94 -27.98 7.19
CA HIS A 623 -9.90 -28.52 8.06
C HIS A 623 -9.79 -30.04 7.94
N LYS A 624 -10.92 -30.76 8.02
CA LYS A 624 -10.95 -32.23 7.89
C LYS A 624 -10.36 -32.68 6.56
N GLN A 625 -10.72 -32.02 5.45
CA GLN A 625 -10.23 -32.41 4.13
C GLN A 625 -8.76 -32.04 3.91
N MET A 626 -8.29 -30.90 4.44
CA MET A 626 -6.88 -30.50 4.39
C MET A 626 -5.95 -31.48 5.11
N LEU A 627 -6.38 -32.04 6.24
CA LEU A 627 -5.66 -33.11 6.95
C LEU A 627 -5.61 -34.43 6.17
N THR A 628 -6.50 -34.61 5.18
CA THR A 628 -6.64 -35.86 4.43
C THR A 628 -5.91 -35.80 3.10
N LEU A 629 -6.31 -34.88 2.21
CA LEU A 629 -5.76 -34.75 0.85
C LEU A 629 -6.19 -33.43 0.21
N ASN A 630 -5.26 -32.73 -0.44
CA ASN A 630 -5.55 -31.62 -1.34
C ASN A 630 -4.65 -31.69 -2.59
N THR A 631 -5.22 -32.06 -3.73
CA THR A 631 -4.48 -32.27 -4.98
C THR A 631 -5.37 -31.97 -6.20
N ASN A 632 -4.81 -32.04 -7.41
CA ASN A 632 -5.53 -31.77 -8.65
C ASN A 632 -6.47 -32.91 -9.08
N THR A 633 -7.30 -32.67 -10.11
CA THR A 633 -8.37 -33.56 -10.59
C THR A 633 -7.92 -34.66 -11.57
N ARG A 634 -6.61 -34.88 -11.77
CA ARG A 634 -6.11 -35.99 -12.59
C ARG A 634 -6.20 -37.36 -11.90
N TYR A 635 -6.53 -37.36 -10.62
CA TYR A 635 -6.83 -38.57 -9.84
C TYR A 635 -8.32 -38.60 -9.51
N TYR A 636 -8.90 -39.80 -9.48
CA TYR A 636 -10.28 -39.95 -9.04
C TYR A 636 -10.45 -39.45 -7.60
N ASN A 637 -11.47 -38.62 -7.38
CA ASN A 637 -11.84 -38.13 -6.06
C ASN A 637 -13.36 -38.11 -5.92
N GLN A 638 -13.88 -38.79 -4.91
CA GLN A 638 -15.31 -38.93 -4.68
C GLN A 638 -15.98 -37.59 -4.35
N ASN A 639 -15.38 -36.76 -3.49
CA ASN A 639 -15.94 -35.47 -3.10
C ASN A 639 -16.19 -34.57 -4.32
N ALA A 640 -15.23 -34.51 -5.26
CA ALA A 640 -15.37 -33.71 -6.48
C ALA A 640 -16.55 -34.17 -7.34
N ILE A 641 -16.76 -35.49 -7.47
CA ILE A 641 -17.85 -36.08 -8.26
C ILE A 641 -19.19 -35.87 -7.58
N GLU A 642 -19.27 -36.10 -6.26
CA GLU A 642 -20.49 -35.89 -5.47
C GLU A 642 -20.90 -34.42 -5.48
N TYR A 643 -19.95 -33.52 -5.27
CA TYR A 643 -20.20 -32.09 -5.33
C TYR A 643 -20.65 -31.63 -6.73
N ALA A 644 -20.00 -32.09 -7.79
CA ALA A 644 -20.44 -31.79 -9.16
C ALA A 644 -21.88 -32.26 -9.40
N ARG A 645 -22.24 -33.44 -8.91
CA ARG A 645 -23.60 -33.97 -9.02
C ARG A 645 -24.61 -33.18 -8.18
N ALA A 646 -24.26 -32.81 -6.96
CA ALA A 646 -25.11 -32.00 -6.10
C ALA A 646 -25.35 -30.62 -6.72
N LEU A 647 -24.31 -29.96 -7.20
CA LEU A 647 -24.41 -28.65 -7.87
C LEU A 647 -25.28 -28.74 -9.14
N ALA A 648 -25.00 -29.70 -10.02
CA ALA A 648 -25.82 -29.92 -11.22
C ALA A 648 -27.29 -30.22 -10.87
N GLY A 649 -27.54 -30.95 -9.77
CA GLY A 649 -28.89 -31.26 -9.30
C GLY A 649 -29.69 -30.04 -8.82
N THR A 650 -29.06 -28.88 -8.64
CA THR A 650 -29.76 -27.61 -8.34
C THR A 650 -30.18 -26.85 -9.60
N LEU A 651 -29.81 -27.32 -10.79
CA LEU A 651 -30.08 -26.68 -12.08
C LEU A 651 -31.13 -27.48 -12.87
N PRO A 652 -31.91 -26.83 -13.75
CA PRO A 652 -32.85 -27.52 -14.62
C PRO A 652 -32.14 -28.32 -15.72
N ASP A 653 -32.76 -29.41 -16.15
CA ASP A 653 -32.33 -30.14 -17.35
C ASP A 653 -32.29 -29.20 -18.58
N PRO A 654 -31.31 -29.35 -19.50
CA PRO A 654 -30.26 -30.39 -19.55
C PRO A 654 -28.89 -29.98 -18.95
N LEU A 655 -28.81 -28.96 -18.10
CA LEU A 655 -27.56 -28.45 -17.52
C LEU A 655 -26.98 -29.43 -16.50
N SER A 656 -25.96 -30.21 -16.91
CA SER A 656 -25.52 -31.39 -16.14
C SER A 656 -24.01 -31.64 -16.14
N VAL A 657 -23.23 -30.91 -16.94
CA VAL A 657 -21.76 -31.03 -16.98
C VAL A 657 -21.13 -29.84 -16.29
N VAL A 658 -20.30 -30.11 -15.28
CA VAL A 658 -19.66 -29.09 -14.45
C VAL A 658 -18.16 -29.02 -14.75
N PHE A 659 -17.67 -27.81 -15.00
CA PHE A 659 -16.25 -27.47 -14.98
C PHE A 659 -15.97 -26.59 -13.76
N PHE A 660 -15.03 -26.99 -12.90
CA PHE A 660 -14.61 -26.18 -11.75
C PHE A 660 -13.44 -25.27 -12.10
N VAL A 661 -13.50 -24.04 -11.59
CA VAL A 661 -12.47 -22.99 -11.70
C VAL A 661 -12.39 -22.24 -10.37
N ASN A 662 -11.56 -21.20 -10.27
CA ASN A 662 -11.20 -20.58 -8.98
C ASN A 662 -11.85 -19.20 -8.77
N SER A 663 -12.36 -18.58 -9.84
CA SER A 663 -13.02 -17.27 -9.77
C SER A 663 -14.15 -17.14 -10.78
N GLY A 664 -15.06 -16.18 -10.55
CA GLY A 664 -16.11 -15.86 -11.52
C GLY A 664 -15.55 -15.36 -12.87
N SER A 665 -14.39 -14.69 -12.86
CA SER A 665 -13.72 -14.27 -14.10
C SER A 665 -13.19 -15.46 -14.90
N GLU A 666 -12.61 -16.47 -14.24
CA GLU A 666 -12.23 -17.73 -14.91
C GLU A 666 -13.46 -18.49 -15.43
N ALA A 667 -14.58 -18.45 -14.70
CA ALA A 667 -15.83 -19.09 -15.13
C ALA A 667 -16.40 -18.43 -16.39
N ASN A 668 -16.47 -17.11 -16.42
CA ASN A 668 -16.93 -16.37 -17.59
C ASN A 668 -15.97 -16.52 -18.79
N ASP A 669 -14.65 -16.54 -18.56
CA ASP A 669 -13.66 -16.80 -19.62
C ASP A 669 -13.81 -18.21 -20.22
N LEU A 670 -13.97 -19.23 -19.37
CA LEU A 670 -14.22 -20.59 -19.83
C LEU A 670 -15.56 -20.71 -20.56
N ALA A 671 -16.62 -20.06 -20.07
CA ALA A 671 -17.92 -20.05 -20.75
C ALA A 671 -17.82 -19.43 -22.17
N LEU A 672 -17.09 -18.31 -22.30
CA LEU A 672 -16.81 -17.71 -23.60
C LEU A 672 -16.02 -18.65 -24.51
N ARG A 673 -15.02 -19.36 -23.96
CA ARG A 673 -14.22 -20.33 -24.72
C ARG A 673 -15.06 -21.54 -25.18
N LEU A 674 -15.94 -22.06 -24.31
CA LEU A 674 -16.90 -23.12 -24.65
C LEU A 674 -17.83 -22.66 -25.78
N ALA A 675 -18.40 -21.46 -25.65
CA ALA A 675 -19.32 -20.90 -26.64
C ALA A 675 -18.64 -20.71 -28.00
N ARG A 676 -17.43 -20.13 -28.04
CA ARG A 676 -16.64 -19.95 -29.27
C ARG A 676 -16.29 -21.30 -29.91
N THR A 677 -15.99 -22.31 -29.10
CA THR A 677 -15.65 -23.64 -29.61
C THR A 677 -16.87 -24.35 -30.19
N HIS A 678 -18.04 -24.19 -29.57
CA HIS A 678 -19.28 -24.80 -30.01
C HIS A 678 -19.82 -24.13 -31.29
N THR A 679 -19.97 -22.79 -31.25
CA THR A 679 -20.58 -22.00 -32.34
C THR A 679 -19.63 -21.70 -33.49
N LYS A 680 -18.30 -21.81 -33.28
CA LYS A 680 -17.25 -21.35 -34.20
C LYS A 680 -17.35 -19.85 -34.55
N ALA A 681 -17.96 -19.07 -33.67
CA ALA A 681 -18.22 -17.65 -33.84
C ALA A 681 -17.47 -16.80 -32.79
N LYS A 682 -17.43 -15.47 -32.98
CA LYS A 682 -16.79 -14.53 -32.04
C LYS A 682 -17.70 -13.39 -31.59
N GLY A 683 -18.77 -13.09 -32.32
CA GLY A 683 -19.63 -11.96 -32.03
C GLY A 683 -20.34 -12.10 -30.68
N MET A 684 -20.36 -11.05 -29.88
CA MET A 684 -20.93 -11.06 -28.53
C MET A 684 -22.00 -9.98 -28.38
N MET A 685 -23.12 -10.36 -27.77
CA MET A 685 -24.11 -9.42 -27.26
C MET A 685 -23.94 -9.27 -25.75
N VAL A 686 -24.00 -8.03 -25.25
CA VAL A 686 -23.94 -7.69 -23.82
C VAL A 686 -24.92 -6.56 -23.51
N LEU A 687 -25.22 -6.32 -22.23
CA LEU A 687 -26.04 -5.18 -21.79
C LEU A 687 -25.19 -4.01 -21.34
N GLU A 688 -25.69 -2.78 -21.49
CA GLU A 688 -25.09 -1.59 -20.88
C GLU A 688 -24.82 -1.81 -19.38
N HIS A 689 -23.71 -1.24 -18.90
CA HIS A 689 -23.22 -1.33 -17.53
C HIS A 689 -22.90 -2.73 -16.99
N ALA A 690 -22.95 -3.78 -17.82
CA ALA A 690 -22.59 -5.13 -17.38
C ALA A 690 -21.11 -5.24 -17.00
N TYR A 691 -20.83 -6.08 -16.00
CA TYR A 691 -19.48 -6.42 -15.55
C TYR A 691 -19.36 -7.93 -15.29
N HIS A 692 -18.50 -8.58 -16.07
CA HIS A 692 -18.36 -10.04 -16.02
C HIS A 692 -17.01 -10.51 -15.45
N GLY A 693 -16.06 -9.60 -15.20
CA GLY A 693 -14.75 -9.97 -14.66
C GLY A 693 -13.59 -9.12 -15.14
N HIS A 694 -12.37 -9.55 -14.77
CA HIS A 694 -11.16 -8.75 -14.93
C HIS A 694 -10.11 -9.36 -15.89
N VAL A 695 -10.35 -10.56 -16.43
CA VAL A 695 -9.50 -11.15 -17.49
C VAL A 695 -9.74 -10.39 -18.78
N THR A 696 -8.72 -10.17 -19.62
CA THR A 696 -8.81 -9.35 -20.85
C THR A 696 -10.02 -9.69 -21.73
N SER A 697 -10.21 -10.98 -22.06
CA SER A 697 -11.35 -11.48 -22.84
C SER A 697 -12.72 -11.13 -22.25
N ILE A 698 -12.77 -10.90 -20.94
CA ILE A 698 -13.97 -10.58 -20.17
C ILE A 698 -14.12 -9.07 -19.95
N VAL A 699 -13.01 -8.34 -19.83
CA VAL A 699 -12.98 -6.86 -19.88
C VAL A 699 -13.53 -6.39 -21.22
N ASP A 700 -13.14 -7.04 -22.32
CA ASP A 700 -13.60 -6.76 -23.68
C ASP A 700 -15.13 -6.84 -23.84
N ILE A 701 -15.80 -7.66 -23.03
CA ILE A 701 -17.27 -7.82 -23.03
C ILE A 701 -17.93 -7.20 -21.79
N SER A 702 -17.23 -6.33 -21.06
CA SER A 702 -17.75 -5.64 -19.87
C SER A 702 -17.82 -4.13 -20.10
N PRO A 703 -18.97 -3.58 -20.54
CA PRO A 703 -19.12 -2.14 -20.78
C PRO A 703 -18.78 -1.27 -19.58
N TYR A 704 -18.98 -1.76 -18.36
CA TYR A 704 -18.55 -1.07 -17.14
C TYR A 704 -17.04 -0.79 -17.10
N LYS A 705 -16.21 -1.66 -17.71
CA LYS A 705 -14.75 -1.53 -17.72
C LYS A 705 -14.25 -0.80 -18.96
N PHE A 706 -14.61 -1.25 -20.17
CA PHE A 706 -14.05 -0.66 -21.38
C PHE A 706 -14.53 0.77 -21.67
N ASN A 707 -15.69 1.19 -21.13
CA ASN A 707 -16.14 2.59 -21.18
C ASN A 707 -15.68 3.41 -19.96
N GLY A 708 -15.11 2.75 -18.94
CA GLY A 708 -14.64 3.40 -17.72
C GLY A 708 -13.23 3.97 -17.84
N PRO A 709 -12.72 4.63 -16.78
CA PRO A 709 -11.35 5.14 -16.76
C PRO A 709 -10.32 4.02 -17.05
N GLY A 710 -9.45 4.28 -18.04
CA GLY A 710 -8.42 3.34 -18.49
C GLY A 710 -8.88 2.29 -19.52
N GLY A 711 -10.15 2.31 -19.94
CA GLY A 711 -10.66 1.47 -21.03
C GLY A 711 -10.36 2.04 -22.42
N GLU A 712 -10.35 1.16 -23.43
CA GLU A 712 -10.07 1.51 -24.84
C GLU A 712 -11.34 1.60 -25.71
N GLY A 713 -12.53 1.48 -25.12
CA GLY A 713 -13.81 1.45 -25.82
C GLY A 713 -14.27 0.04 -26.23
N CYS A 714 -15.44 -0.02 -26.87
CA CYS A 714 -16.09 -1.28 -27.24
C CYS A 714 -15.35 -1.97 -28.40
N PRO A 715 -14.93 -3.24 -28.27
CA PRO A 715 -14.32 -3.99 -29.37
C PRO A 715 -15.28 -4.28 -30.53
N ASP A 716 -14.74 -4.43 -31.75
CA ASP A 716 -15.53 -4.63 -32.98
C ASP A 716 -16.45 -5.86 -32.96
N HIS A 717 -16.06 -6.90 -32.23
CA HIS A 717 -16.81 -8.16 -32.11
C HIS A 717 -17.89 -8.11 -31.03
N VAL A 718 -18.08 -6.97 -30.37
CA VAL A 718 -19.05 -6.79 -29.29
C VAL A 718 -20.12 -5.79 -29.71
N ARG A 719 -21.36 -6.06 -29.32
CA ARG A 719 -22.48 -5.13 -29.44
C ARG A 719 -23.17 -4.99 -28.09
N VAL A 720 -23.44 -3.75 -27.71
CA VAL A 720 -24.01 -3.38 -26.41
C VAL A 720 -25.47 -3.01 -26.61
N ALA A 721 -26.38 -3.78 -26.04
CA ALA A 721 -27.81 -3.47 -26.05
C ALA A 721 -28.16 -2.58 -24.84
N PRO A 722 -29.16 -1.68 -24.97
CA PRO A 722 -29.61 -0.83 -23.87
C PRO A 722 -29.98 -1.64 -22.63
N ILE A 723 -29.65 -1.11 -21.43
CA ILE A 723 -30.06 -1.77 -20.18
C ILE A 723 -31.60 -1.80 -20.07
N PRO A 724 -32.24 -2.98 -19.88
CA PRO A 724 -33.70 -3.12 -19.78
C PRO A 724 -34.29 -2.61 -18.47
N ASP A 725 -34.08 -1.33 -18.15
CA ASP A 725 -34.56 -0.70 -16.92
C ASP A 725 -36.00 -0.14 -17.11
N ALA A 726 -36.98 -0.83 -16.53
CA ALA A 726 -38.39 -0.43 -16.59
C ALA A 726 -38.73 0.82 -15.74
N TYR A 727 -37.81 1.26 -14.87
CA TYR A 727 -37.99 2.42 -13.98
C TYR A 727 -37.40 3.71 -14.56
N LYS A 728 -36.11 3.71 -14.91
CA LYS A 728 -35.39 4.92 -15.38
C LYS A 728 -34.93 4.85 -16.83
N GLY A 729 -35.02 3.69 -17.46
CA GLY A 729 -34.52 3.47 -18.81
C GLY A 729 -35.35 4.17 -19.91
N ILE A 730 -34.94 3.94 -21.16
CA ILE A 730 -35.55 4.51 -22.37
C ILE A 730 -36.99 4.02 -22.61
N HIS A 731 -37.34 2.81 -22.12
CA HIS A 731 -38.70 2.28 -22.15
C HIS A 731 -39.16 1.98 -20.72
N ARG A 732 -40.25 2.62 -20.28
CA ARG A 732 -40.73 2.52 -18.89
C ARG A 732 -42.11 1.89 -18.82
N GLY A 733 -42.42 1.32 -17.65
CA GLY A 733 -43.74 0.79 -17.33
C GLY A 733 -44.08 -0.52 -18.06
N GLU A 734 -45.38 -0.79 -18.16
CA GLU A 734 -45.91 -2.02 -18.77
C GLU A 734 -45.54 -2.11 -20.26
N GLY A 735 -45.16 -3.31 -20.72
CA GLY A 735 -44.70 -3.55 -22.10
C GLY A 735 -43.29 -3.04 -22.41
N SER A 736 -42.55 -2.50 -21.43
CA SER A 736 -41.15 -2.06 -21.63
C SER A 736 -40.23 -3.20 -22.11
N GLY A 737 -40.41 -4.42 -21.59
CA GLY A 737 -39.56 -5.57 -21.95
C GLY A 737 -39.63 -5.94 -23.44
N GLU A 738 -40.81 -5.86 -24.07
CA GLU A 738 -40.97 -6.10 -25.51
C GLU A 738 -40.22 -5.05 -26.35
N LYS A 739 -40.27 -3.78 -25.94
CA LYS A 739 -39.56 -2.70 -26.62
C LYS A 739 -38.05 -2.87 -26.51
N TYR A 740 -37.56 -3.22 -25.32
CA TYR A 740 -36.15 -3.56 -25.12
C TYR A 740 -35.71 -4.78 -25.92
N ALA A 741 -36.54 -5.81 -26.04
CA ALA A 741 -36.23 -6.98 -26.85
C ALA A 741 -36.16 -6.64 -28.35
N ALA A 742 -37.03 -5.74 -28.82
CA ALA A 742 -36.97 -5.23 -30.19
C ALA A 742 -35.69 -4.41 -30.42
N ASP A 743 -35.25 -3.61 -29.45
CA ASP A 743 -33.99 -2.88 -29.55
C ASP A 743 -32.78 -3.81 -29.49
N PHE A 744 -32.80 -4.85 -28.64
CA PHE A 744 -31.78 -5.91 -28.64
C PHE A 744 -31.67 -6.59 -30.01
N ALA A 745 -32.80 -6.92 -30.65
CA ALA A 745 -32.80 -7.51 -31.99
C ALA A 745 -32.19 -6.56 -33.05
N LYS A 746 -32.55 -5.27 -33.03
CA LYS A 746 -31.94 -4.26 -33.90
C LYS A 746 -30.44 -4.12 -33.64
N THR A 747 -30.02 -4.11 -32.39
CA THR A 747 -28.59 -4.05 -32.04
C THR A 747 -27.86 -5.27 -32.60
N LEU A 748 -28.45 -6.46 -32.48
CA LEU A 748 -27.89 -7.69 -33.03
C LEU A 748 -27.75 -7.64 -34.56
N GLU A 749 -28.69 -7.02 -35.28
CA GLU A 749 -28.60 -6.83 -36.74
C GLU A 749 -27.38 -6.00 -37.17
N THR A 750 -26.82 -5.17 -36.27
CA THR A 750 -25.61 -4.39 -36.53
C THR A 750 -24.30 -5.15 -36.27
N LEU A 751 -24.37 -6.40 -35.81
CA LEU A 751 -23.20 -7.22 -35.55
C LEU A 751 -22.67 -7.80 -36.88
N ASP A 752 -21.52 -7.30 -37.33
CA ASP A 752 -20.92 -7.70 -38.61
C ASP A 752 -20.17 -9.05 -38.55
N GLN A 753 -20.44 -9.86 -37.53
CA GLN A 753 -19.83 -11.17 -37.30
C GLN A 753 -20.88 -12.18 -36.85
N PRO A 754 -20.68 -13.50 -37.11
CA PRO A 754 -21.55 -14.52 -36.56
C PRO A 754 -21.64 -14.41 -35.03
N LEU A 755 -22.86 -14.55 -34.51
CA LEU A 755 -23.13 -14.49 -33.08
C LEU A 755 -22.58 -15.74 -32.39
N CYS A 756 -21.71 -15.53 -31.40
CA CYS A 756 -21.21 -16.55 -30.49
C CYS A 756 -22.15 -16.72 -29.31
N ALA A 757 -22.41 -15.64 -28.57
CA ALA A 757 -23.26 -15.71 -27.39
C ALA A 757 -23.83 -14.36 -26.98
N PHE A 758 -24.90 -14.43 -26.19
CA PHE A 758 -25.38 -13.36 -25.33
C PHE A 758 -25.12 -13.76 -23.87
N ILE A 759 -24.42 -12.91 -23.12
CA ILE A 759 -24.17 -13.09 -21.68
C ILE A 759 -24.91 -12.02 -20.88
N SER A 760 -25.54 -12.42 -19.78
CA SER A 760 -26.34 -11.51 -18.96
C SER A 760 -26.43 -11.96 -17.50
N GLU A 761 -26.38 -10.98 -16.59
CA GLU A 761 -26.89 -11.13 -15.23
C GLU A 761 -28.42 -10.95 -15.24
N SER A 762 -29.17 -11.72 -14.44
CA SER A 762 -30.64 -11.57 -14.36
C SER A 762 -31.11 -10.33 -13.58
N ILE A 763 -30.20 -9.73 -12.80
CA ILE A 763 -30.29 -8.39 -12.22
C ILE A 763 -28.90 -7.77 -12.44
N VAL A 764 -28.81 -6.67 -13.19
CA VAL A 764 -27.51 -6.06 -13.54
C VAL A 764 -26.94 -5.35 -12.31
N SER A 765 -25.86 -5.91 -11.73
CA SER A 765 -25.29 -5.41 -10.48
C SER A 765 -24.73 -4.00 -10.63
N SER A 766 -23.78 -3.82 -11.55
CA SER A 766 -23.03 -2.57 -11.74
C SER A 766 -23.89 -1.42 -12.29
N GLY A 767 -25.02 -1.73 -12.91
CA GLY A 767 -26.05 -0.75 -13.29
C GLY A 767 -26.81 -0.15 -12.09
N GLY A 768 -26.55 -0.63 -10.86
CA GLY A 768 -27.28 -0.22 -9.67
C GLY A 768 -28.40 -1.21 -9.30
N GLN A 769 -28.11 -2.51 -9.37
CA GLN A 769 -29.02 -3.60 -8.96
C GLN A 769 -30.33 -3.60 -9.77
N VAL A 770 -30.25 -3.44 -11.08
CA VAL A 770 -31.40 -3.23 -11.98
C VAL A 770 -32.05 -4.56 -12.36
N PRO A 771 -33.30 -4.85 -11.94
CA PRO A 771 -34.05 -5.98 -12.45
C PRO A 771 -34.40 -5.75 -13.91
N LEU A 772 -34.20 -6.77 -14.75
CA LEU A 772 -34.54 -6.66 -16.17
C LEU A 772 -36.05 -6.52 -16.36
N ALA A 773 -36.46 -5.67 -17.32
CA ALA A 773 -37.85 -5.46 -17.69
C ALA A 773 -38.56 -6.80 -17.98
N PRO A 774 -39.79 -7.01 -17.45
CA PRO A 774 -40.50 -8.28 -17.59
C PRO A 774 -40.61 -8.75 -19.05
N GLY A 775 -40.29 -10.01 -19.30
CA GLY A 775 -40.36 -10.64 -20.63
C GLY A 775 -39.16 -10.36 -21.55
N PHE A 776 -38.29 -9.40 -21.22
CA PHE A 776 -37.10 -9.08 -22.02
C PHE A 776 -36.18 -10.30 -22.18
N LEU A 777 -35.73 -10.89 -21.07
CA LEU A 777 -34.68 -11.91 -21.10
C LEU A 777 -35.12 -13.14 -21.90
N LYS A 778 -36.39 -13.52 -21.77
CA LYS A 778 -37.04 -14.60 -22.52
C LYS A 778 -36.99 -14.36 -24.04
N GLN A 779 -37.30 -13.15 -24.48
CA GLN A 779 -37.27 -12.78 -25.89
C GLN A 779 -35.82 -12.64 -26.39
N ALA A 780 -34.92 -12.03 -25.62
CA ALA A 780 -33.51 -11.91 -25.98
C ALA A 780 -32.84 -13.29 -26.17
N PHE A 781 -33.14 -14.26 -25.30
CA PHE A 781 -32.65 -15.64 -25.42
C PHE A 781 -33.21 -16.34 -26.66
N ALA A 782 -34.51 -16.16 -26.96
CA ALA A 782 -35.11 -16.71 -28.17
C ALA A 782 -34.46 -16.12 -29.44
N THR A 783 -34.26 -14.79 -29.49
CA THR A 783 -33.58 -14.09 -30.59
C THR A 783 -32.14 -14.55 -30.74
N THR A 784 -31.40 -14.70 -29.64
CA THR A 784 -30.00 -15.18 -29.62
C THR A 784 -29.89 -16.56 -30.26
N ARG A 785 -30.75 -17.50 -29.86
CA ARG A 785 -30.76 -18.86 -30.41
C ARG A 785 -31.19 -18.90 -31.86
N ALA A 786 -32.17 -18.07 -32.25
CA ALA A 786 -32.59 -17.95 -33.65
C ALA A 786 -31.45 -17.46 -34.57
N ALA A 787 -30.52 -16.67 -34.02
CA ALA A 787 -29.31 -16.22 -34.71
C ALA A 787 -28.12 -17.20 -34.60
N GLY A 788 -28.29 -18.37 -33.97
CA GLY A 788 -27.27 -19.41 -33.82
C GLY A 788 -26.29 -19.22 -32.65
N GLY A 789 -26.52 -18.23 -31.78
CA GLY A 789 -25.70 -17.99 -30.59
C GLY A 789 -26.19 -18.76 -29.36
N LEU A 790 -25.34 -18.83 -28.33
CA LEU A 790 -25.67 -19.41 -27.02
C LEU A 790 -26.08 -18.36 -25.99
N CYS A 791 -26.94 -18.75 -25.04
CA CYS A 791 -27.38 -17.93 -23.92
C CYS A 791 -26.57 -18.29 -22.67
N ILE A 792 -25.86 -17.32 -22.09
CA ILE A 792 -25.03 -17.48 -20.90
C ILE A 792 -25.66 -16.69 -19.74
N SER A 793 -25.98 -17.35 -18.63
CA SER A 793 -26.39 -16.67 -17.39
C SER A 793 -25.20 -16.50 -16.46
N ASP A 794 -24.85 -15.25 -16.15
CA ASP A 794 -23.88 -14.90 -15.12
C ASP A 794 -24.58 -14.86 -13.76
N GLU A 795 -24.39 -15.92 -12.98
CA GLU A 795 -24.99 -16.12 -11.65
C GLU A 795 -24.01 -15.77 -10.51
N VAL A 796 -22.85 -15.16 -10.82
CA VAL A 796 -21.78 -14.90 -9.84
C VAL A 796 -22.25 -14.00 -8.69
N GLN A 797 -23.14 -13.04 -8.95
CA GLN A 797 -23.68 -12.14 -7.92
C GLN A 797 -24.97 -12.65 -7.27
N ILE A 798 -25.79 -13.39 -8.03
CA ILE A 798 -27.24 -13.52 -7.81
C ILE A 798 -27.74 -14.96 -7.62
N GLY A 799 -26.90 -15.98 -7.84
CA GLY A 799 -27.29 -17.38 -7.69
C GLY A 799 -27.33 -17.88 -6.24
N MET A 800 -27.39 -19.20 -6.07
CA MET A 800 -27.27 -19.90 -4.78
C MET A 800 -28.34 -19.48 -3.74
N GLY A 801 -29.59 -19.29 -4.17
CA GLY A 801 -30.73 -18.95 -3.32
C GLY A 801 -30.86 -17.48 -2.94
N ARG A 802 -29.93 -16.62 -3.36
CA ARG A 802 -29.86 -15.19 -3.03
C ARG A 802 -31.14 -14.42 -3.38
N MET A 803 -31.76 -14.75 -4.50
CA MET A 803 -33.00 -14.13 -4.98
C MET A 803 -34.21 -14.44 -4.09
N GLY A 804 -34.12 -15.45 -3.23
CA GLY A 804 -35.17 -15.89 -2.32
C GLY A 804 -36.33 -16.62 -3.01
N LYS A 805 -36.95 -16.00 -4.03
CA LYS A 805 -38.03 -16.63 -4.81
C LYS A 805 -37.56 -17.85 -5.60
N THR A 806 -36.32 -17.80 -6.06
CA THR A 806 -35.69 -18.79 -6.95
C THR A 806 -34.30 -19.13 -6.44
N PHE A 807 -33.77 -20.29 -6.85
CA PHE A 807 -32.42 -20.67 -6.47
C PHE A 807 -31.39 -19.99 -7.39
N TRP A 808 -31.72 -19.87 -8.67
CA TRP A 808 -30.95 -19.14 -9.67
C TRP A 808 -31.68 -17.88 -10.14
N GLY A 809 -30.92 -16.86 -10.57
CA GLY A 809 -31.44 -15.59 -11.06
C GLY A 809 -32.28 -15.74 -12.32
N PHE A 810 -31.81 -16.54 -13.28
CA PHE A 810 -32.51 -16.73 -14.57
C PHE A 810 -33.93 -17.29 -14.42
N GLU A 811 -34.20 -18.02 -13.35
CA GLU A 811 -35.52 -18.60 -13.06
C GLU A 811 -36.58 -17.52 -12.80
N LEU A 812 -36.18 -16.29 -12.42
CA LEU A 812 -37.10 -15.15 -12.28
C LEU A 812 -37.74 -14.75 -13.62
N HIS A 813 -37.17 -15.19 -14.74
CA HIS A 813 -37.60 -14.84 -16.10
C HIS A 813 -38.18 -16.03 -16.87
N ASP A 814 -38.38 -17.17 -16.21
CA ASP A 814 -38.87 -18.42 -16.81
C ASP A 814 -38.05 -18.86 -18.05
N VAL A 815 -36.72 -18.75 -17.96
CA VAL A 815 -35.79 -19.19 -19.01
C VAL A 815 -34.83 -20.26 -18.50
N VAL A 816 -34.27 -21.05 -19.41
CA VAL A 816 -33.13 -21.95 -19.13
C VAL A 816 -31.98 -21.51 -20.05
N PRO A 817 -30.80 -21.15 -19.53
CA PRO A 817 -29.63 -20.81 -20.33
C PRO A 817 -28.93 -22.06 -20.88
N ASP A 818 -27.99 -21.87 -21.80
CA ASP A 818 -27.16 -22.94 -22.35
C ASP A 818 -25.87 -23.16 -21.52
N ILE A 819 -25.40 -22.09 -20.86
CA ILE A 819 -24.26 -22.09 -19.93
C ILE A 819 -24.60 -21.24 -18.70
N VAL A 820 -24.24 -21.70 -17.51
CA VAL A 820 -24.35 -20.97 -16.24
C VAL A 820 -22.96 -20.80 -15.64
N THR A 821 -22.62 -19.59 -15.22
CA THR A 821 -21.35 -19.30 -14.53
C THR A 821 -21.60 -18.88 -13.09
N ILE A 822 -20.81 -19.40 -12.16
CA ILE A 822 -21.01 -19.25 -10.72
C ILE A 822 -19.66 -18.98 -10.07
N GLY A 823 -19.60 -18.09 -9.07
CA GLY A 823 -18.38 -17.75 -8.34
C GLY A 823 -18.71 -17.41 -6.89
N LYS A 824 -18.18 -16.29 -6.38
CA LYS A 824 -18.49 -15.65 -5.07
C LYS A 824 -19.18 -16.57 -4.03
N PRO A 825 -20.53 -16.74 -4.00
CA PRO A 825 -21.19 -17.50 -2.95
C PRO A 825 -20.83 -19.00 -2.91
N LEU A 826 -20.36 -19.57 -4.01
CA LEU A 826 -20.12 -21.01 -4.18
C LEU A 826 -19.13 -21.59 -3.16
N GLY A 827 -18.10 -20.80 -2.80
CA GLY A 827 -17.12 -21.17 -1.77
C GLY A 827 -17.32 -20.48 -0.42
N SER A 828 -18.34 -19.63 -0.28
CA SER A 828 -18.60 -18.79 0.89
C SER A 828 -17.34 -18.12 1.50
N GLY A 829 -16.42 -17.63 0.66
CA GLY A 829 -15.12 -17.07 1.06
C GLY A 829 -13.91 -17.80 0.49
N HIS A 830 -14.04 -19.09 0.20
CA HIS A 830 -12.99 -19.88 -0.45
C HIS A 830 -12.96 -19.65 -1.98
N PRO A 831 -11.77 -19.55 -2.63
CA PRO A 831 -11.67 -19.46 -4.08
C PRO A 831 -12.26 -20.70 -4.77
N LEU A 832 -13.48 -20.57 -5.26
CA LEU A 832 -14.21 -21.61 -5.96
C LEU A 832 -15.27 -20.98 -6.88
N ALA A 833 -15.32 -21.49 -8.10
CA ALA A 833 -16.24 -21.11 -9.14
C ALA A 833 -16.55 -22.31 -10.04
N ALA A 834 -17.61 -22.21 -10.83
CA ALA A 834 -18.03 -23.28 -11.72
C ALA A 834 -18.65 -22.74 -13.00
N VAL A 835 -18.51 -23.52 -14.07
CA VAL A 835 -19.29 -23.40 -15.31
C VAL A 835 -20.12 -24.67 -15.43
N VAL A 836 -21.44 -24.52 -15.51
CA VAL A 836 -22.35 -25.64 -15.75
C VAL A 836 -22.97 -25.48 -17.13
N THR A 837 -22.93 -26.54 -17.93
CA THR A 837 -23.46 -26.51 -19.30
C THR A 837 -24.08 -27.87 -19.68
N THR A 838 -24.58 -27.94 -20.91
CA THR A 838 -25.17 -29.15 -21.47
C THR A 838 -24.08 -30.14 -21.90
N PRO A 839 -24.39 -31.45 -21.95
CA PRO A 839 -23.46 -32.44 -22.51
C PRO A 839 -23.03 -32.13 -23.94
N GLU A 840 -23.91 -31.57 -24.75
CA GLU A 840 -23.62 -31.20 -26.15
C GLU A 840 -22.50 -30.14 -26.24
N ILE A 841 -22.62 -29.05 -25.48
CA ILE A 841 -21.63 -27.98 -25.48
C ILE A 841 -20.31 -28.48 -24.89
N ALA A 842 -20.36 -29.21 -23.77
CA ALA A 842 -19.17 -29.80 -23.17
C ALA A 842 -18.43 -30.75 -24.13
N ASN A 843 -19.17 -31.62 -24.84
CA ASN A 843 -18.58 -32.54 -25.81
C ASN A 843 -17.94 -31.83 -27.00
N SER A 844 -18.51 -30.70 -27.45
CA SER A 844 -17.93 -29.90 -28.53
C SER A 844 -16.55 -29.32 -28.18
N PHE A 845 -16.24 -29.21 -26.89
CA PHE A 845 -14.95 -28.73 -26.39
C PHE A 845 -13.85 -29.79 -26.43
N ILE A 846 -14.20 -31.07 -26.59
CA ILE A 846 -13.25 -32.19 -26.73
C ILE A 846 -12.66 -32.18 -28.15
N THR A 847 -11.72 -31.26 -28.38
CA THR A 847 -11.09 -31.00 -29.68
C THR A 847 -9.74 -31.72 -29.86
N GLY A 848 -9.30 -32.49 -28.86
CA GLY A 848 -7.94 -33.05 -28.76
C GLY A 848 -6.97 -32.15 -27.98
N MET A 849 -7.28 -30.85 -27.82
CA MET A 849 -6.58 -29.96 -26.91
C MET A 849 -7.02 -30.25 -25.47
N GLU A 850 -6.07 -30.57 -24.59
CA GLU A 850 -6.34 -30.74 -23.16
C GLU A 850 -6.78 -29.42 -22.52
N TYR A 851 -7.88 -29.44 -21.76
CA TYR A 851 -8.22 -28.40 -20.79
C TYR A 851 -7.93 -28.89 -19.39
N PHE A 852 -7.13 -28.14 -18.64
CA PHE A 852 -6.76 -28.48 -17.27
C PHE A 852 -6.65 -27.21 -16.42
N ASN A 853 -7.30 -27.22 -15.26
CA ASN A 853 -7.16 -26.21 -14.21
C ASN A 853 -6.59 -26.89 -12.96
N THR A 854 -5.38 -26.51 -12.56
CA THR A 854 -4.63 -27.20 -11.47
C THR A 854 -5.41 -27.26 -10.16
N PHE A 855 -6.13 -26.18 -9.82
CA PHE A 855 -6.85 -26.06 -8.55
C PHE A 855 -8.37 -26.29 -8.70
N GLY A 856 -8.89 -26.15 -9.92
CA GLY A 856 -10.30 -26.37 -10.23
C GLY A 856 -10.77 -27.77 -9.83
N GLY A 857 -11.65 -27.86 -8.84
CA GLY A 857 -12.26 -29.11 -8.39
C GLY A 857 -11.39 -29.93 -7.44
N ASN A 858 -10.35 -29.34 -6.82
CA ASN A 858 -9.57 -30.04 -5.79
C ASN A 858 -10.47 -30.52 -4.62
N PRO A 859 -10.05 -31.57 -3.87
CA PRO A 859 -10.88 -32.18 -2.83
C PRO A 859 -11.34 -31.21 -1.73
N VAL A 860 -10.52 -30.24 -1.34
CA VAL A 860 -10.85 -29.25 -0.30
C VAL A 860 -11.94 -28.30 -0.79
N SER A 861 -11.77 -27.73 -1.99
CA SER A 861 -12.80 -26.88 -2.61
C SER A 861 -14.11 -27.64 -2.80
N ALA A 862 -14.06 -28.91 -3.19
CA ALA A 862 -15.26 -29.74 -3.34
C ALA A 862 -15.99 -29.99 -2.01
N ALA A 863 -15.24 -30.30 -0.93
CA ALA A 863 -15.82 -30.49 0.41
C ALA A 863 -16.45 -29.19 0.95
N ILE A 864 -15.80 -28.05 0.71
CA ILE A 864 -16.33 -26.72 1.06
C ILE A 864 -17.61 -26.44 0.29
N GLY A 865 -17.59 -26.59 -1.05
CA GLY A 865 -18.75 -26.31 -1.89
C GLY A 865 -19.95 -27.21 -1.57
N GLN A 866 -19.72 -28.49 -1.32
CA GLN A 866 -20.78 -29.41 -0.87
C GLN A 866 -21.40 -28.93 0.45
N THR A 867 -20.55 -28.59 1.43
CA THR A 867 -21.01 -28.08 2.73
C THR A 867 -21.79 -26.78 2.57
N VAL A 868 -21.41 -25.92 1.62
CA VAL A 868 -22.16 -24.69 1.34
C VAL A 868 -23.56 -24.99 0.83
N LEU A 869 -23.71 -25.92 -0.12
CA LEU A 869 -25.02 -26.36 -0.61
C LEU A 869 -25.87 -26.95 0.52
N ASP A 870 -25.29 -27.82 1.34
CA ASP A 870 -25.98 -28.45 2.48
C ASP A 870 -26.48 -27.40 3.47
N VAL A 871 -25.67 -26.41 3.83
CA VAL A 871 -26.07 -25.34 4.76
C VAL A 871 -27.20 -24.47 4.20
N ILE A 872 -27.16 -24.12 2.91
CA ILE A 872 -28.24 -23.35 2.28
C ILE A 872 -29.59 -24.06 2.45
N VAL A 873 -29.60 -25.38 2.29
CA VAL A 873 -30.80 -26.21 2.44
C VAL A 873 -31.18 -26.38 3.91
N ASP A 874 -30.25 -26.86 4.75
CA ASP A 874 -30.50 -27.21 6.15
C ASP A 874 -30.96 -26.01 6.98
N GLU A 875 -30.39 -24.83 6.72
CA GLU A 875 -30.72 -23.58 7.42
C GLU A 875 -31.79 -22.76 6.70
N SER A 876 -32.39 -23.32 5.63
CA SER A 876 -33.47 -22.68 4.87
C SER A 876 -33.12 -21.27 4.38
N LEU A 877 -31.87 -21.06 3.96
CA LEU A 877 -31.35 -19.71 3.71
C LEU A 877 -32.07 -19.03 2.54
N GLN A 878 -32.45 -19.76 1.49
CA GLN A 878 -33.25 -19.19 0.40
C GLN A 878 -34.58 -18.60 0.92
N ARG A 879 -35.25 -19.34 1.82
CA ARG A 879 -36.48 -18.89 2.46
C ARG A 879 -36.22 -17.68 3.37
N ASN A 880 -35.10 -17.67 4.08
CA ASN A 880 -34.69 -16.49 4.86
C ASN A 880 -34.48 -15.27 3.97
N ALA A 881 -33.76 -15.41 2.85
CA ALA A 881 -33.52 -14.32 1.91
C ALA A 881 -34.82 -13.73 1.35
N LEU A 882 -35.81 -14.58 1.04
CA LEU A 882 -37.13 -14.13 0.64
C LEU A 882 -37.81 -13.30 1.76
N ASN A 883 -37.85 -13.83 2.97
CA ASN A 883 -38.60 -13.24 4.07
C ASN A 883 -37.95 -11.94 4.57
N VAL A 884 -36.65 -11.97 4.83
CA VAL A 884 -35.89 -10.84 5.37
C VAL A 884 -35.63 -9.78 4.30
N GLY A 885 -35.39 -10.19 3.05
CA GLY A 885 -35.28 -9.27 1.92
C GLY A 885 -36.56 -8.46 1.70
N ASN A 886 -37.72 -9.12 1.72
CA ASN A 886 -39.01 -8.42 1.65
C ASN A 886 -39.23 -7.48 2.84
N TYR A 887 -38.86 -7.91 4.05
CA TYR A 887 -38.95 -7.08 5.25
C TYR A 887 -38.09 -5.80 5.12
N LEU A 888 -36.83 -5.95 4.70
CA LEU A 888 -35.91 -4.83 4.46
C LEU A 888 -36.45 -3.86 3.40
N MET A 889 -36.81 -4.37 2.22
CA MET A 889 -37.34 -3.52 1.14
C MET A 889 -38.60 -2.77 1.57
N ASN A 890 -39.51 -3.41 2.30
CA ASN A 890 -40.72 -2.76 2.80
C ASN A 890 -40.39 -1.69 3.85
N GLY A 891 -39.45 -1.95 4.76
CA GLY A 891 -38.99 -0.96 5.73
C GLY A 891 -38.39 0.29 5.07
N VAL A 892 -37.56 0.12 4.03
CA VAL A 892 -37.01 1.26 3.28
C VAL A 892 -38.11 2.03 2.53
N ARG A 893 -39.07 1.32 1.91
CA ARG A 893 -40.23 1.96 1.25
C ARG A 893 -41.08 2.74 2.25
N ASP A 894 -41.26 2.22 3.46
CA ASP A 894 -41.99 2.91 4.53
C ASP A 894 -41.25 4.18 4.98
N LEU A 895 -39.93 4.15 5.12
CA LEU A 895 -39.12 5.36 5.37
C LEU A 895 -39.29 6.39 4.24
N GLY A 896 -39.29 5.93 2.98
CA GLY A 896 -39.50 6.75 1.79
C GLY A 896 -40.83 7.50 1.75
N LYS A 897 -41.84 7.12 2.56
CA LYS A 897 -43.07 7.91 2.69
C LYS A 897 -42.83 9.26 3.38
N SER A 898 -41.78 9.38 4.17
CA SER A 898 -41.43 10.59 4.93
C SER A 898 -40.09 11.22 4.53
N ILE A 899 -39.24 10.50 3.80
CA ILE A 899 -37.92 10.94 3.36
C ILE A 899 -37.90 10.96 1.83
N GLU A 900 -37.94 12.15 1.24
CA GLU A 900 -38.10 12.32 -0.21
C GLU A 900 -36.88 11.91 -1.03
N SER A 901 -35.69 11.90 -0.42
CA SER A 901 -34.45 11.51 -1.10
C SER A 901 -34.38 10.04 -1.51
N ILE A 902 -35.22 9.16 -0.93
CA ILE A 902 -35.37 7.77 -1.39
C ILE A 902 -36.21 7.79 -2.68
N GLY A 903 -35.57 7.51 -3.82
CA GLY A 903 -36.22 7.52 -5.14
C GLY A 903 -36.84 6.18 -5.52
N ASP A 904 -36.08 5.09 -5.39
CA ASP A 904 -36.53 3.75 -5.77
C ASP A 904 -35.93 2.66 -4.86
N VAL A 905 -36.69 1.57 -4.68
CA VAL A 905 -36.28 0.39 -3.92
C VAL A 905 -36.59 -0.85 -4.75
N ARG A 906 -35.53 -1.49 -5.26
CA ARG A 906 -35.59 -2.56 -6.26
C ARG A 906 -34.71 -3.76 -5.87
N GLY A 907 -34.90 -4.87 -6.59
CA GLY A 907 -34.15 -6.10 -6.40
C GLY A 907 -35.04 -7.28 -6.02
N SER A 908 -34.41 -8.37 -5.58
CA SER A 908 -35.08 -9.61 -5.16
C SER A 908 -34.29 -10.32 -4.08
N GLY A 909 -35.00 -10.88 -3.09
CA GLY A 909 -34.39 -11.52 -1.93
C GLY A 909 -33.41 -10.57 -1.22
N LEU A 910 -32.18 -11.01 -0.98
CA LEU A 910 -31.13 -10.21 -0.34
C LEU A 910 -30.12 -9.65 -1.34
N PHE A 911 -30.59 -9.22 -2.51
CA PHE A 911 -29.84 -8.48 -3.52
C PHE A 911 -30.66 -7.26 -3.93
N ILE A 912 -30.40 -6.14 -3.27
CA ILE A 912 -31.30 -4.99 -3.20
C ILE A 912 -30.55 -3.70 -3.58
N GLY A 913 -31.20 -2.86 -4.38
CA GLY A 913 -30.78 -1.50 -4.69
C GLY A 913 -31.71 -0.47 -4.04
N VAL A 914 -31.13 0.54 -3.38
CA VAL A 914 -31.85 1.73 -2.90
C VAL A 914 -31.26 2.95 -3.58
N GLU A 915 -32.01 3.53 -4.53
CA GLU A 915 -31.56 4.70 -5.28
C GLU A 915 -31.93 5.99 -4.56
N PHE A 916 -30.95 6.86 -4.37
CA PHE A 916 -31.14 8.20 -3.84
C PHE A 916 -31.18 9.26 -4.93
N VAL A 917 -32.07 10.22 -4.73
CA VAL A 917 -32.29 11.36 -5.63
C VAL A 917 -32.34 12.67 -4.83
N THR A 918 -31.99 13.78 -5.46
CA THR A 918 -32.20 15.12 -4.87
C THR A 918 -33.61 15.62 -5.10
N ASP A 919 -34.29 15.13 -6.15
CA ASP A 919 -35.68 15.42 -6.46
C ASP A 919 -36.32 14.22 -7.17
N ARG A 920 -37.51 13.81 -6.72
CA ARG A 920 -38.23 12.64 -7.26
C ARG A 920 -38.79 12.87 -8.64
N ALA A 921 -39.22 14.09 -8.95
CA ALA A 921 -39.84 14.40 -10.24
C ALA A 921 -38.81 14.34 -11.38
N SER A 922 -37.65 14.96 -11.17
CA SER A 922 -36.54 14.94 -12.13
C SER A 922 -35.68 13.67 -12.05
N GLN A 923 -35.75 12.91 -10.95
CA GLN A 923 -34.89 11.75 -10.67
C GLN A 923 -33.38 12.09 -10.72
N SER A 924 -33.04 13.33 -10.37
CA SER A 924 -31.67 13.83 -10.32
C SER A 924 -30.84 13.04 -9.30
N PRO A 925 -29.65 12.50 -9.67
CA PRO A 925 -28.89 11.61 -8.78
C PRO A 925 -28.48 12.24 -7.44
N GLY A 926 -28.73 11.52 -6.34
CA GLY A 926 -28.29 11.88 -4.99
C GLY A 926 -26.90 11.36 -4.64
N THR A 927 -25.90 11.58 -5.50
CA THR A 927 -24.53 11.03 -5.33
C THR A 927 -23.89 11.45 -4.01
N GLN A 928 -23.95 12.76 -3.69
CA GLN A 928 -23.38 13.28 -2.45
C GLN A 928 -24.09 12.73 -1.21
N ILE A 929 -25.44 12.67 -1.23
CA ILE A 929 -26.25 12.05 -0.17
C ILE A 929 -25.80 10.60 0.09
N THR A 930 -25.58 9.85 -0.99
CA THR A 930 -25.17 8.44 -0.91
C THR A 930 -23.79 8.30 -0.28
N LYS A 931 -22.84 9.14 -0.69
CA LYS A 931 -21.47 9.14 -0.16
C LYS A 931 -21.44 9.48 1.34
N ASP A 932 -22.15 10.53 1.74
CA ASP A 932 -22.20 10.99 3.13
C ASP A 932 -22.89 9.95 4.03
N LEU A 933 -23.96 9.32 3.53
CA LEU A 933 -24.66 8.24 4.23
C LEU A 933 -23.77 7.00 4.45
N ILE A 934 -22.93 6.63 3.48
CA ILE A 934 -22.01 5.48 3.63
C ILE A 934 -21.02 5.74 4.77
N GLU A 935 -20.43 6.94 4.85
CA GLU A 935 -19.53 7.30 5.94
C GLU A 935 -20.26 7.41 7.28
N PHE A 936 -21.45 8.02 7.31
CA PHE A 936 -22.29 8.06 8.51
C PHE A 936 -22.61 6.65 9.02
N ALA A 937 -23.01 5.74 8.14
CA ALA A 937 -23.33 4.36 8.49
C ALA A 937 -22.10 3.63 9.04
N ARG A 938 -20.92 3.83 8.43
CA ARG A 938 -19.65 3.26 8.90
C ARG A 938 -19.35 3.70 10.33
N GLU A 939 -19.47 5.00 10.62
CA GLU A 939 -19.26 5.55 11.97
C GLU A 939 -20.27 5.03 12.99
N ASN A 940 -21.43 4.58 12.53
CA ASN A 940 -22.49 3.99 13.34
C ASN A 940 -22.51 2.44 13.28
N GLY A 941 -21.42 1.81 12.82
CA GLY A 941 -21.27 0.35 12.89
C GLY A 941 -22.00 -0.44 11.80
N VAL A 942 -22.28 0.14 10.62
CA VAL A 942 -22.86 -0.56 9.46
C VAL A 942 -22.02 -0.29 8.22
N PHE A 943 -21.60 -1.34 7.54
CA PHE A 943 -20.94 -1.21 6.24
C PHE A 943 -21.97 -1.18 5.11
N LEU A 944 -21.90 -0.10 4.34
CA LEU A 944 -22.66 0.13 3.12
C LEU A 944 -21.69 0.40 1.96
N SER A 945 -22.19 0.27 0.74
CA SER A 945 -21.46 0.60 -0.47
C SER A 945 -22.44 1.00 -1.57
N SER A 946 -21.95 1.66 -2.61
CA SER A 946 -22.75 2.12 -3.75
C SER A 946 -22.37 1.42 -5.06
N ASP A 947 -23.31 1.40 -6.00
CA ASP A 947 -23.14 1.05 -7.41
C ASP A 947 -23.96 2.05 -8.26
N GLY A 948 -24.00 1.82 -9.58
CA GLY A 948 -24.76 2.61 -10.54
C GLY A 948 -23.90 3.66 -11.24
N PRO A 949 -24.27 4.12 -12.44
CA PRO A 949 -23.44 5.04 -13.23
C PRO A 949 -23.15 6.39 -12.57
N ALA A 950 -23.97 6.79 -11.60
CA ALA A 950 -23.82 8.03 -10.83
C ALA A 950 -23.48 7.78 -9.35
N ASP A 951 -23.10 6.55 -8.96
CA ASP A 951 -22.75 6.15 -7.59
C ASP A 951 -23.82 6.52 -6.54
N ASN A 952 -25.09 6.59 -6.94
CA ASN A 952 -26.22 7.05 -6.11
C ASN A 952 -27.16 5.92 -5.67
N VAL A 953 -26.75 4.67 -5.81
CA VAL A 953 -27.55 3.50 -5.45
C VAL A 953 -26.82 2.70 -4.38
N LEU A 954 -27.40 2.55 -3.18
CA LEU A 954 -26.85 1.60 -2.22
C LEU A 954 -27.05 0.19 -2.72
N LYS A 955 -25.97 -0.59 -2.74
CA LYS A 955 -26.01 -2.02 -2.99
C LYS A 955 -26.03 -2.77 -1.67
N ILE A 956 -27.11 -3.50 -1.43
CA ILE A 956 -27.35 -4.24 -0.20
C ILE A 956 -27.35 -5.73 -0.55
N LYS A 957 -26.28 -6.42 -0.16
CA LYS A 957 -26.06 -7.84 -0.43
C LYS A 957 -25.39 -8.55 0.77
N PRO A 958 -26.05 -8.58 1.94
CA PRO A 958 -25.50 -9.14 3.19
C PRO A 958 -25.27 -10.65 3.11
N PRO A 959 -24.60 -11.28 4.08
CA PRO A 959 -24.73 -12.72 4.32
C PRO A 959 -26.19 -13.19 4.40
N MET A 960 -26.51 -14.37 3.85
CA MET A 960 -27.88 -14.89 3.78
C MET A 960 -28.50 -15.27 5.12
N ILE A 961 -27.68 -15.36 6.16
CA ILE A 961 -28.10 -15.65 7.55
C ILE A 961 -28.64 -14.42 8.29
N ILE A 962 -28.59 -13.22 7.68
CA ILE A 962 -29.05 -11.98 8.33
C ILE A 962 -30.50 -12.10 8.80
N GLY A 963 -30.79 -11.60 9.99
CA GLY A 963 -32.12 -11.61 10.61
C GLY A 963 -32.81 -10.26 10.56
N LYS A 964 -34.04 -10.22 11.07
CA LYS A 964 -34.82 -8.98 11.18
C LYS A 964 -34.19 -7.97 12.13
N ALA A 965 -33.55 -8.43 13.21
CA ALA A 965 -32.91 -7.56 14.19
C ALA A 965 -31.78 -6.73 13.55
N GLU A 966 -30.96 -7.35 12.72
CA GLU A 966 -29.93 -6.64 11.95
C GLU A 966 -30.54 -5.66 10.93
N VAL A 967 -31.65 -6.04 10.29
CA VAL A 967 -32.39 -5.14 9.39
C VAL A 967 -32.96 -3.93 10.15
N ASP A 968 -33.47 -4.12 11.37
CA ASP A 968 -33.99 -3.03 12.19
C ASP A 968 -32.88 -2.03 12.55
N ILE A 969 -31.67 -2.52 12.87
CA ILE A 969 -30.47 -1.68 13.08
C ILE A 969 -30.16 -0.86 11.83
N PHE A 970 -30.17 -1.50 10.66
CA PHE A 970 -29.92 -0.80 9.39
C PHE A 970 -30.97 0.27 9.11
N LEU A 971 -32.26 -0.03 9.29
CA LEU A 971 -33.35 0.91 9.03
C LEU A 971 -33.28 2.12 9.97
N ASP A 972 -32.91 1.93 11.24
CA ASP A 972 -32.66 3.04 12.17
C ASP A 972 -31.51 3.94 11.69
N ILE A 973 -30.37 3.34 11.36
CA ILE A 973 -29.18 4.09 10.90
C ILE A 973 -29.47 4.83 9.60
N LEU A 974 -30.15 4.19 8.65
CA LEU A 974 -30.59 4.79 7.41
C LEU A 974 -31.49 6.02 7.67
N ALA A 975 -32.47 5.88 8.56
CA ALA A 975 -33.39 6.97 8.90
C ALA A 975 -32.69 8.13 9.61
N ARG A 976 -31.73 7.87 10.49
CA ARG A 976 -30.93 8.91 11.16
C ARG A 976 -30.01 9.62 10.17
N GLY A 977 -29.27 8.87 9.36
CA GLY A 977 -28.31 9.41 8.41
C GLY A 977 -28.94 10.27 7.31
N LEU A 978 -30.16 9.95 6.86
CA LEU A 978 -30.88 10.74 5.88
C LEU A 978 -31.58 12.00 6.45
N ARG A 979 -31.69 12.10 7.78
CA ARG A 979 -32.30 13.26 8.46
C ARG A 979 -31.25 14.27 8.94
N ALA A 980 -30.06 13.79 9.24
CA ALA A 980 -28.87 14.63 9.46
C ALA A 980 -28.48 15.29 8.13
#